data_AF-A0A2G6HDI2-F1
#
_entry.id   AF-A0A2G6HDI2-F1
#
_cell.length_a   1.000
_cell.length_b   1.000
_cell.length_c   1.000
_cell.angle_alpha   90.00
_cell.angle_beta   90.00
_cell.angle_gamma   90.00
#
_symmetry.space_group_name_H-M   'P 1'
#
loop_
_entity.id
_entity.type
_entity.pdbx_description
1 polymer ?
#
loop_
_entity_poly.entity_id
_entity_poly.type
_entity_poly.pdbx_seq_one_letter_code
_entity_poly.pdbx_strand_id
1 'polypeptide(L)'
;MSAISSQTRTPTAIDHLADDFLAREVALSPIEATYLGIAGYDEQLDDLSPAGYAAHSALRRDVLAQLERLDVVDDTDRVTVAALRDRLGLAEQMYAMGLDEMSLNVIASPLQGVREIFDLMPQDSGAAWSTVAARMEQVPRAMAGYAESLVAAKAAGNVAPRRQVEACIAQCEALTAADGYFATLAAGARCDDGPLETGVHDRLRAATTTAAAAYEQLGDFLARELAPVAPEQDACGRERYELLSRYFVGADVDLAETYEWGQQELAAITAQMHEVAERISPGASIEEAIAVLNTDPRYVLEGTDALRAWMQERADEAIASLADVHFDIPDPVRRIECRIAPTQTGGIYYTGPSEDFSRPGRMWWSVPKGETTFYTWCELTTVYHEGVPGHHLQVAQTAYRSALLNRWRRLAAWTSGHGEGWALYAERLMTELGFMDDPGNRLGWLGAQSLRAARVVIDIGVHCGFEAPAEVGGGAWTYDKAWAFLTGHSHESHRMLRFELDRYLGWPGQAPSYKIGERLWLELRDQVRARDGGSSSIMPVSLAVSVRLPARLPMTRPPTPTPMIQPMTPLRPWRQARPCTLAKPAPACARPRRPGMSPAPRSRRSSNTKATTSPTTRAATPSNATQVWLASKARALVVQATGETQATHPGTSGRESATARHRNRPPRAPMAKPAHPRAVSVNWAATAVMPTKAKAVAAQPATEATEPAGSMPSAAYPAAVSTHVDSTAAVATRTAATSGARRPTTPAPTSSNRPSSSSVRVCRRTRT
;
A
#
# COMPACT_ATOMS: atom_id res chain seq x y z
N MET A 1 23.74 20.25 28.22
CA MET A 1 22.94 21.13 27.34
C MET A 1 23.88 21.82 26.37
N SER A 2 24.13 21.20 25.21
CA SER A 2 24.64 21.93 24.06
C SER A 2 23.45 22.36 23.24
N ALA A 3 23.36 23.63 22.86
CA ALA A 3 22.30 24.08 21.97
C ALA A 3 22.52 23.47 20.59
N ILE A 4 21.70 22.49 20.21
CA ILE A 4 21.52 22.17 18.79
C ILE A 4 20.93 23.43 18.18
N SER A 5 21.71 24.08 17.31
CA SER A 5 21.27 25.28 16.62
C SER A 5 19.97 24.98 15.89
N SER A 6 18.96 25.84 16.06
CA SER A 6 17.74 25.82 15.26
C SER A 6 18.08 26.23 13.83
N GLN A 7 18.63 25.29 13.06
CA GLN A 7 19.01 25.49 11.67
C GLN A 7 17.75 25.66 10.83
N THR A 8 17.33 26.92 10.66
CA THR A 8 16.32 27.32 9.69
C THR A 8 16.99 27.50 8.34
N ARG A 9 16.63 26.67 7.38
CA ARG A 9 17.05 26.82 5.98
C ARG A 9 16.16 27.84 5.29
N THR A 10 16.74 28.79 4.56
CA THR A 10 15.98 29.67 3.67
C THR A 10 15.44 28.84 2.50
N PRO A 11 14.12 28.81 2.23
CA PRO A 11 13.57 28.09 1.09
C PRO A 11 14.13 28.60 -0.24
N THR A 12 14.31 27.68 -1.19
CA THR A 12 14.82 27.96 -2.54
C THR A 12 13.68 28.02 -3.55
N ALA A 13 13.99 28.33 -4.81
CA ALA A 13 13.03 28.21 -5.90
C ALA A 13 12.54 26.76 -6.09
N ILE A 14 13.35 25.76 -5.74
CA ILE A 14 13.00 24.33 -5.82
C ILE A 14 12.03 23.94 -4.70
N ASP A 15 12.20 24.47 -3.48
CA ASP A 15 11.22 24.30 -2.41
C ASP A 15 9.88 24.95 -2.76
N HIS A 16 9.91 26.17 -3.29
CA HIS A 16 8.68 26.87 -3.71
C HIS A 16 7.96 26.16 -4.86
N LEU A 17 8.67 25.56 -5.80
CA LEU A 17 8.06 24.71 -6.84
C LEU A 17 7.46 23.41 -6.25
N ALA A 18 8.13 22.80 -5.25
CA ALA A 18 7.61 21.62 -4.58
C ALA A 18 6.33 21.93 -3.77
N ASP A 19 6.28 23.08 -3.09
CA ASP A 19 5.11 23.51 -2.31
C ASP A 19 3.94 24.00 -3.20
N ASP A 20 4.22 24.66 -4.34
CA ASP A 20 3.20 24.96 -5.38
C ASP A 20 2.63 23.67 -5.97
N PHE A 21 3.50 22.70 -6.29
CA PHE A 21 3.09 21.40 -6.80
C PHE A 21 2.15 20.69 -5.83
N LEU A 22 2.52 20.55 -4.54
CA LEU A 22 1.65 19.96 -3.52
C LEU A 22 0.29 20.69 -3.43
N ALA A 23 0.30 22.03 -3.41
CA ALA A 23 -0.93 22.82 -3.32
C ALA A 23 -1.86 22.65 -4.53
N ARG A 24 -1.31 22.32 -5.69
CA ARG A 24 -2.06 22.04 -6.94
C ARG A 24 -2.46 20.57 -7.05
N GLU A 25 -1.65 19.64 -6.54
CA GLU A 25 -1.91 18.20 -6.52
C GLU A 25 -3.10 17.86 -5.62
N VAL A 26 -3.13 18.38 -4.39
CA VAL A 26 -4.27 18.18 -3.47
C VAL A 26 -5.55 18.92 -3.88
N ALA A 27 -5.44 19.87 -4.82
CA ALA A 27 -6.60 20.49 -5.46
C ALA A 27 -7.19 19.65 -6.60
N LEU A 28 -6.43 18.67 -7.12
CA LEU A 28 -6.91 17.64 -8.05
C LEU A 28 -7.31 16.35 -7.30
N SER A 29 -6.68 16.04 -6.17
CA SER A 29 -7.09 14.99 -5.22
C SER A 29 -7.53 15.52 -3.86
N PRO A 30 -8.81 15.93 -3.71
CA PRO A 30 -9.46 16.13 -2.41
C PRO A 30 -9.38 14.95 -1.44
N ILE A 31 -9.25 13.71 -1.93
CA ILE A 31 -9.04 12.52 -1.10
C ILE A 31 -7.65 12.57 -0.47
N GLU A 32 -6.59 12.80 -1.27
CA GLU A 32 -5.23 12.98 -0.72
C GLU A 32 -5.16 14.20 0.21
N ALA A 33 -5.87 15.29 -0.10
CA ALA A 33 -5.95 16.46 0.77
C ALA A 33 -6.36 16.10 2.21
N THR A 34 -7.49 15.39 2.38
CA THR A 34 -7.95 14.94 3.70
C THR A 34 -6.99 13.91 4.32
N TYR A 35 -6.43 12.98 3.54
CA TYR A 35 -5.45 11.99 4.03
C TYR A 35 -4.19 12.66 4.61
N LEU A 36 -3.68 13.71 3.97
CA LEU A 36 -2.55 14.52 4.42
C LEU A 36 -2.92 15.55 5.51
N GLY A 37 -4.19 15.63 5.91
CA GLY A 37 -4.69 16.61 6.90
C GLY A 37 -4.75 18.06 6.39
N ILE A 38 -4.81 18.25 5.08
CA ILE A 38 -4.90 19.56 4.41
C ILE A 38 -6.37 19.94 4.25
N ALA A 39 -6.87 20.69 5.23
CA ALA A 39 -8.27 21.11 5.30
C ALA A 39 -8.69 22.05 4.15
N GLY A 40 -9.99 22.03 3.84
CA GLY A 40 -10.64 22.91 2.85
C GLY A 40 -11.18 22.18 1.61
N TYR A 41 -10.86 20.88 1.49
CA TYR A 41 -11.30 20.01 0.41
C TYR A 41 -12.28 18.93 0.90
N ASP A 42 -12.66 18.98 2.18
CA ASP A 42 -13.33 17.90 2.90
C ASP A 42 -14.79 17.63 2.47
N GLU A 43 -15.39 18.52 1.68
CA GLU A 43 -16.70 18.31 1.01
C GLU A 43 -16.57 17.76 -0.42
N GLN A 44 -15.35 17.57 -0.93
CA GLN A 44 -15.07 17.25 -2.33
C GLN A 44 -14.48 15.83 -2.47
N LEU A 45 -14.63 15.26 -3.67
CA LEU A 45 -13.96 14.03 -4.11
C LEU A 45 -13.26 14.30 -5.45
N ASP A 46 -12.27 13.49 -5.75
CA ASP A 46 -11.45 13.53 -6.97
C ASP A 46 -12.28 13.48 -8.27
N ASP A 47 -11.66 13.87 -9.38
CA ASP A 47 -12.16 13.54 -10.71
C ASP A 47 -11.51 12.23 -11.18
N LEU A 48 -12.26 11.13 -11.05
CA LEU A 48 -11.80 9.79 -11.43
C LEU A 48 -12.03 9.47 -12.91
N SER A 49 -12.46 10.45 -13.72
CA SER A 49 -12.61 10.32 -15.17
C SER A 49 -11.27 10.43 -15.92
N PRO A 50 -11.22 10.06 -17.22
CA PRO A 50 -10.02 10.27 -18.03
C PRO A 50 -9.57 11.75 -18.13
N ALA A 51 -10.49 12.70 -17.90
CA ALA A 51 -10.17 14.12 -17.87
C ALA A 51 -9.40 14.51 -16.58
N GLY A 52 -9.77 13.93 -15.44
CA GLY A 52 -9.05 14.11 -14.17
C GLY A 52 -7.64 13.53 -14.20
N TYR A 53 -7.48 12.29 -14.67
CA TYR A 53 -6.14 11.68 -14.87
C TYR A 53 -5.28 12.49 -15.86
N ALA A 54 -5.87 13.02 -16.95
CA ALA A 54 -5.17 13.92 -17.87
C ALA A 54 -4.78 15.27 -17.23
N ALA A 55 -5.56 15.80 -16.28
CA ALA A 55 -5.23 17.00 -15.52
C ALA A 55 -4.04 16.75 -14.56
N HIS A 56 -4.01 15.61 -13.87
CA HIS A 56 -2.85 15.18 -13.09
C HIS A 56 -1.59 15.06 -13.97
N SER A 57 -1.68 14.43 -15.15
CA SER A 57 -0.55 14.38 -16.10
C SER A 57 -0.09 15.77 -16.55
N ALA A 58 -1.03 16.69 -16.82
CA ALA A 58 -0.70 18.06 -17.20
C ALA A 58 0.07 18.80 -16.09
N LEU A 59 -0.34 18.62 -14.83
CA LEU A 59 0.37 19.16 -13.67
C LEU A 59 1.79 18.58 -13.55
N ARG A 60 1.93 17.25 -13.60
CA ARG A 60 3.24 16.57 -13.47
C ARG A 60 4.23 17.00 -14.57
N ARG A 61 3.77 17.13 -15.82
CA ARG A 61 4.60 17.60 -16.94
C ARG A 61 4.98 19.08 -16.86
N ASP A 62 4.10 19.94 -16.35
CA ASP A 62 4.43 21.35 -16.08
C ASP A 62 5.54 21.44 -15.02
N VAL A 63 5.36 20.78 -13.87
CA VAL A 63 6.33 20.81 -12.77
C VAL A 63 7.69 20.23 -13.19
N LEU A 64 7.71 19.12 -13.93
CA LEU A 64 8.96 18.59 -14.52
C LEU A 64 9.65 19.60 -15.44
N ALA A 65 8.91 20.26 -16.34
CA ALA A 65 9.45 21.25 -17.27
C ALA A 65 9.88 22.57 -16.60
N GLN A 66 9.37 22.89 -15.42
CA GLN A 66 9.87 23.97 -14.56
C GLN A 66 11.13 23.54 -13.81
N LEU A 67 11.16 22.32 -13.27
CA LEU A 67 12.28 21.73 -12.53
C LEU A 67 13.54 21.50 -13.38
N GLU A 68 13.45 21.55 -14.70
CA GLU A 68 14.59 21.58 -15.63
C GLU A 68 15.29 22.95 -15.68
N ARG A 69 14.64 24.03 -15.22
CA ARG A 69 15.10 25.42 -15.36
C ARG A 69 15.58 26.04 -14.03
N LEU A 70 15.61 25.26 -12.95
CA LEU A 70 16.02 25.71 -11.63
C LEU A 70 17.39 25.14 -11.27
N ASP A 71 18.31 26.02 -10.87
CA ASP A 71 19.62 25.65 -10.33
C ASP A 71 19.49 25.04 -8.93
N VAL A 72 20.27 23.99 -8.67
CA VAL A 72 20.38 23.35 -7.35
C VAL A 72 21.28 24.19 -6.45
N VAL A 73 20.72 24.74 -5.36
CA VAL A 73 21.48 25.59 -4.43
C VAL A 73 22.28 24.76 -3.42
N ASP A 74 21.74 23.63 -2.96
CA ASP A 74 22.35 22.78 -1.93
C ASP A 74 21.94 21.28 -2.00
N ASP A 75 22.38 20.49 -1.02
CA ASP A 75 22.05 19.06 -0.92
C ASP A 75 20.57 18.77 -0.66
N THR A 76 19.81 19.68 -0.05
CA THR A 76 18.36 19.50 0.12
C THR A 76 17.64 19.67 -1.20
N ASP A 77 17.99 20.70 -1.97
CA ASP A 77 17.54 20.87 -3.36
C ASP A 77 17.90 19.65 -4.21
N ARG A 78 19.13 19.16 -4.10
CA ARG A 78 19.60 17.98 -4.84
C ARG A 78 18.74 16.75 -4.58
N VAL A 79 18.30 16.53 -3.33
CA VAL A 79 17.39 15.42 -2.98
C VAL A 79 15.94 15.73 -3.42
N THR A 80 15.45 16.97 -3.30
CA THR A 80 14.12 17.37 -3.77
C THR A 80 13.98 17.19 -5.30
N VAL A 81 14.97 17.65 -6.07
CA VAL A 81 15.03 17.45 -7.53
C VAL A 81 15.08 15.97 -7.90
N ALA A 82 15.89 15.16 -7.20
CA ALA A 82 15.97 13.73 -7.46
C ALA A 82 14.64 13.02 -7.16
N ALA A 83 13.97 13.37 -6.06
CA ALA A 83 12.69 12.80 -5.66
C ALA A 83 11.56 13.19 -6.63
N LEU A 84 11.42 14.48 -6.99
CA LEU A 84 10.40 14.94 -7.93
C LEU A 84 10.60 14.32 -9.32
N ARG A 85 11.83 14.31 -9.86
CA ARG A 85 12.09 13.70 -11.19
C ARG A 85 11.82 12.20 -11.21
N ASP A 86 12.10 11.49 -10.12
CA ASP A 86 11.82 10.07 -9.98
C ASP A 86 10.31 9.78 -9.87
N ARG A 87 9.64 10.36 -8.87
CA ARG A 87 8.21 10.11 -8.60
C ARG A 87 7.30 10.58 -9.74
N LEU A 88 7.46 11.81 -10.21
CA LEU A 88 6.61 12.37 -11.27
C LEU A 88 6.94 11.75 -12.64
N GLY A 89 8.21 11.42 -12.87
CA GLY A 89 8.63 10.69 -14.07
C GLY A 89 8.06 9.27 -14.12
N LEU A 90 8.01 8.56 -12.99
CA LEU A 90 7.36 7.24 -12.88
C LEU A 90 5.84 7.33 -13.05
N ALA A 91 5.19 8.31 -12.43
CA ALA A 91 3.75 8.53 -12.61
C ALA A 91 3.38 8.83 -14.07
N GLU A 92 4.17 9.60 -14.81
CA GLU A 92 3.95 9.79 -16.26
C GLU A 92 4.22 8.53 -17.10
N GLN A 93 5.13 7.64 -16.69
CA GLN A 93 5.28 6.32 -17.30
C GLN A 93 4.04 5.43 -17.04
N MET A 94 3.48 5.47 -15.83
CA MET A 94 2.30 4.69 -15.44
C MET A 94 1.05 5.15 -16.18
N TYR A 95 0.84 6.46 -16.24
CA TYR A 95 -0.22 7.09 -17.04
C TYR A 95 -0.07 6.78 -18.53
N ALA A 96 1.13 6.88 -19.10
CA ALA A 96 1.37 6.54 -20.52
C ALA A 96 1.14 5.05 -20.86
N MET A 97 1.18 4.16 -19.85
CA MET A 97 0.80 2.75 -19.98
C MET A 97 -0.69 2.49 -19.68
N GLY A 98 -1.46 3.52 -19.29
CA GLY A 98 -2.87 3.42 -18.90
C GLY A 98 -3.10 2.60 -17.63
N LEU A 99 -2.14 2.64 -16.68
CA LEU A 99 -2.20 1.89 -15.43
C LEU A 99 -3.14 2.55 -14.40
N ASP A 100 -3.24 3.89 -14.43
CA ASP A 100 -4.08 4.67 -13.52
C ASP A 100 -5.56 4.41 -13.83
N GLU A 101 -5.97 4.54 -15.10
CA GLU A 101 -7.37 4.36 -15.54
C GLU A 101 -7.86 2.91 -15.43
N MET A 102 -6.95 1.91 -15.44
CA MET A 102 -7.31 0.50 -15.29
C MET A 102 -7.32 0.01 -13.83
N SER A 103 -6.97 0.88 -12.87
CA SER A 103 -6.74 0.48 -11.48
C SER A 103 -8.00 -0.07 -10.82
N LEU A 104 -8.02 -1.38 -10.59
CA LEU A 104 -9.09 -2.12 -9.90
C LEU A 104 -8.46 -3.35 -9.23
N ASN A 105 -8.44 -3.37 -7.90
CA ASN A 105 -7.89 -4.46 -7.09
C ASN A 105 -8.55 -4.51 -5.71
N VAL A 106 -8.32 -5.56 -4.93
CA VAL A 106 -9.00 -5.82 -3.64
C VAL A 106 -8.67 -4.86 -2.49
N ILE A 107 -7.66 -4.00 -2.58
CA ILE A 107 -7.15 -3.21 -1.44
C ILE A 107 -7.00 -1.71 -1.70
N ALA A 108 -6.47 -1.32 -2.86
CA ALA A 108 -6.00 0.04 -3.12
C ALA A 108 -6.29 0.45 -4.58
N SER A 109 -7.56 0.74 -4.83
CA SER A 109 -8.08 1.32 -6.08
C SER A 109 -9.14 2.38 -5.76
N PRO A 110 -9.65 3.14 -6.74
CA PRO A 110 -10.63 4.20 -6.47
C PRO A 110 -11.93 3.72 -5.81
N LEU A 111 -12.28 2.42 -5.94
CA LEU A 111 -13.38 1.77 -5.22
C LEU A 111 -13.17 1.83 -3.70
N GLN A 112 -11.99 1.49 -3.19
CA GLN A 112 -11.72 1.52 -1.75
C GLN A 112 -11.50 2.96 -1.27
N GLY A 113 -10.70 3.75 -2.00
CA GLY A 113 -10.32 5.11 -1.59
C GLY A 113 -11.51 6.06 -1.39
N VAL A 114 -12.54 5.97 -2.25
CA VAL A 114 -13.76 6.79 -2.11
C VAL A 114 -14.60 6.39 -0.88
N ARG A 115 -14.51 5.14 -0.39
CA ARG A 115 -15.15 4.74 0.88
C ARG A 115 -14.28 5.08 2.09
N GLU A 116 -12.98 4.81 2.02
CA GLU A 116 -12.05 4.93 3.15
C GLU A 116 -11.87 6.36 3.63
N ILE A 117 -12.03 7.34 2.76
CA ILE A 117 -11.83 8.74 3.15
C ILE A 117 -12.83 9.24 4.21
N PHE A 118 -14.03 8.63 4.29
CA PHE A 118 -15.02 8.95 5.33
C PHE A 118 -14.62 8.46 6.72
N ASP A 119 -13.75 7.44 6.81
CA ASP A 119 -13.26 6.90 8.07
C ASP A 119 -12.17 7.79 8.71
N LEU A 120 -11.67 8.80 7.97
CA LEU A 120 -10.75 9.84 8.45
C LEU A 120 -11.43 11.17 8.78
N MET A 121 -12.71 11.34 8.45
CA MET A 121 -13.44 12.59 8.69
C MET A 121 -13.91 12.71 10.14
N PRO A 122 -13.90 13.92 10.74
CA PRO A 122 -14.52 14.15 12.05
C PRO A 122 -16.02 13.81 12.03
N GLN A 123 -16.51 13.28 13.15
CA GLN A 123 -17.91 12.86 13.36
C GLN A 123 -18.43 13.28 14.76
N ASP A 124 -17.75 14.26 15.38
CA ASP A 124 -18.00 14.78 16.73
C ASP A 124 -19.26 15.68 16.81
N SER A 125 -19.58 16.35 15.71
CA SER A 125 -20.46 17.51 15.68
C SER A 125 -21.37 17.54 14.44
N GLY A 126 -22.52 18.23 14.54
CA GLY A 126 -23.47 18.36 13.43
C GLY A 126 -22.90 19.11 12.22
N ALA A 127 -21.88 19.96 12.43
CA ALA A 127 -21.13 20.61 11.35
C ALA A 127 -20.25 19.58 10.61
N ALA A 128 -19.49 18.76 11.34
CA ALA A 128 -18.68 17.69 10.75
C ALA A 128 -19.53 16.66 9.98
N TRP A 129 -20.66 16.23 10.56
CA TRP A 129 -21.62 15.37 9.85
C TRP A 129 -22.26 16.03 8.62
N SER A 130 -22.38 17.36 8.58
CA SER A 130 -22.82 18.10 7.39
C SER A 130 -21.76 18.08 6.29
N THR A 131 -20.48 18.15 6.64
CA THR A 131 -19.33 17.98 5.72
C THR A 131 -19.25 16.54 5.19
N VAL A 132 -19.40 15.54 6.06
CA VAL A 132 -19.52 14.11 5.67
C VAL A 132 -20.66 13.91 4.66
N ALA A 133 -21.83 14.47 4.92
CA ALA A 133 -22.97 14.39 3.99
C ALA A 133 -22.66 15.10 2.65
N ALA A 134 -22.01 16.27 2.66
CA ALA A 134 -21.65 17.01 1.45
C ALA A 134 -20.66 16.24 0.55
N ARG A 135 -19.67 15.57 1.14
CA ARG A 135 -18.76 14.68 0.39
C ARG A 135 -19.46 13.40 -0.07
N MET A 136 -20.36 12.84 0.75
CA MET A 136 -21.14 11.65 0.39
C MET A 136 -22.06 11.91 -0.83
N GLU A 137 -22.57 13.14 -1.00
CA GLU A 137 -23.29 13.59 -2.19
C GLU A 137 -22.43 13.60 -3.48
N GLN A 138 -21.10 13.60 -3.38
CA GLN A 138 -20.19 13.53 -4.54
C GLN A 138 -19.92 12.10 -5.04
N VAL A 139 -20.19 11.07 -4.23
CA VAL A 139 -19.88 9.66 -4.56
C VAL A 139 -20.44 9.21 -5.92
N PRO A 140 -21.69 9.56 -6.32
CA PRO A 140 -22.22 9.16 -7.62
C PRO A 140 -21.42 9.73 -8.81
N ARG A 141 -20.90 10.98 -8.69
CA ARG A 141 -20.03 11.57 -9.73
C ARG A 141 -18.70 10.84 -9.80
N ALA A 142 -18.09 10.56 -8.65
CA ALA A 142 -16.80 9.87 -8.56
C ALA A 142 -16.88 8.46 -9.15
N MET A 143 -17.91 7.67 -8.79
CA MET A 143 -18.11 6.32 -9.32
C MET A 143 -18.46 6.30 -10.81
N ALA A 144 -19.20 7.30 -11.32
CA ALA A 144 -19.46 7.43 -12.75
C ALA A 144 -18.17 7.72 -13.55
N GLY A 145 -17.37 8.69 -13.11
CA GLY A 145 -16.07 8.99 -13.74
C GLY A 145 -15.10 7.80 -13.70
N TYR A 146 -15.08 7.06 -12.59
CA TYR A 146 -14.29 5.83 -12.47
C TYR A 146 -14.73 4.76 -13.48
N ALA A 147 -16.03 4.56 -13.67
CA ALA A 147 -16.54 3.65 -14.70
C ALA A 147 -16.18 4.11 -16.13
N GLU A 148 -16.18 5.42 -16.42
CA GLU A 148 -15.69 5.96 -17.69
C GLU A 148 -14.21 5.64 -17.93
N SER A 149 -13.37 5.77 -16.89
CA SER A 149 -11.94 5.40 -16.95
C SER A 149 -11.75 3.90 -17.19
N LEU A 150 -12.50 3.04 -16.51
CA LEU A 150 -12.48 1.59 -16.74
C LEU A 150 -12.96 1.21 -18.15
N VAL A 151 -13.89 1.97 -18.75
CA VAL A 151 -14.28 1.80 -20.17
C VAL A 151 -13.16 2.25 -21.11
N ALA A 152 -12.48 3.36 -20.84
CA ALA A 152 -11.36 3.85 -21.64
C ALA A 152 -10.18 2.87 -21.60
N ALA A 153 -9.82 2.38 -20.41
CA ALA A 153 -8.82 1.34 -20.22
C ALA A 153 -9.19 0.05 -20.97
N LYS A 154 -10.44 -0.43 -20.85
CA LYS A 154 -10.94 -1.59 -21.59
C LYS A 154 -10.81 -1.41 -23.11
N ALA A 155 -11.10 -0.22 -23.63
CA ALA A 155 -10.95 0.09 -25.06
C ALA A 155 -9.48 0.11 -25.52
N ALA A 156 -8.53 0.41 -24.63
CA ALA A 156 -7.10 0.31 -24.86
C ALA A 156 -6.52 -1.12 -24.70
N GLY A 157 -7.33 -2.09 -24.22
CA GLY A 157 -6.88 -3.45 -23.90
C GLY A 157 -6.32 -3.62 -22.49
N ASN A 158 -6.49 -2.62 -21.62
CA ASN A 158 -6.14 -2.65 -20.21
C ASN A 158 -7.38 -3.06 -19.37
N VAL A 159 -7.39 -4.29 -18.85
CA VAL A 159 -8.43 -4.79 -17.94
C VAL A 159 -7.75 -5.55 -16.79
N ALA A 160 -8.22 -5.34 -15.55
CA ALA A 160 -7.74 -6.08 -14.38
C ALA A 160 -8.11 -7.58 -14.46
N PRO A 161 -7.34 -8.48 -13.82
CA PRO A 161 -7.66 -9.92 -13.80
C PRO A 161 -9.05 -10.21 -13.23
N ARG A 162 -9.73 -11.26 -13.74
CA ARG A 162 -11.13 -11.52 -13.36
C ARG A 162 -11.32 -11.69 -11.86
N ARG A 163 -10.36 -12.32 -11.16
CA ARG A 163 -10.34 -12.45 -9.69
C ARG A 163 -10.50 -11.10 -8.98
N GLN A 164 -9.83 -10.06 -9.47
CA GLN A 164 -9.95 -8.70 -8.92
C GLN A 164 -11.33 -8.11 -9.22
N VAL A 165 -11.84 -8.29 -10.44
CA VAL A 165 -13.19 -7.83 -10.81
C VAL A 165 -14.28 -8.49 -9.95
N GLU A 166 -14.23 -9.81 -9.79
CA GLU A 166 -15.18 -10.60 -8.98
C GLU A 166 -15.10 -10.24 -7.49
N ALA A 167 -13.90 -10.09 -6.94
CA ALA A 167 -13.73 -9.66 -5.56
C ALA A 167 -14.18 -8.20 -5.32
N CYS A 168 -13.98 -7.30 -6.28
CA CYS A 168 -14.51 -5.93 -6.22
C CYS A 168 -16.04 -5.87 -6.33
N ILE A 169 -16.68 -6.75 -7.12
CA ILE A 169 -18.14 -6.90 -7.12
C ILE A 169 -18.64 -7.31 -5.73
N ALA A 170 -18.01 -8.33 -5.11
CA ALA A 170 -18.34 -8.75 -3.76
C ALA A 170 -18.10 -7.66 -2.69
N GLN A 171 -17.13 -6.76 -2.90
CA GLN A 171 -16.95 -5.58 -2.06
C GLN A 171 -18.06 -4.54 -2.24
N CYS A 172 -18.53 -4.28 -3.47
CA CYS A 172 -19.73 -3.46 -3.71
C CYS A 172 -20.94 -4.05 -2.97
N GLU A 173 -21.22 -5.34 -3.13
CA GLU A 173 -22.31 -6.05 -2.44
C GLU A 173 -22.21 -5.93 -0.91
N ALA A 174 -21.01 -6.08 -0.33
CA ALA A 174 -20.79 -5.96 1.10
C ALA A 174 -20.95 -4.52 1.64
N LEU A 175 -20.64 -3.49 0.83
CA LEU A 175 -20.82 -2.09 1.21
C LEU A 175 -22.29 -1.66 1.18
N THR A 176 -23.10 -2.24 0.29
CA THR A 176 -24.51 -1.87 0.05
C THR A 176 -25.52 -2.81 0.72
N ALA A 177 -25.05 -3.89 1.35
CA ALA A 177 -25.85 -4.77 2.19
C ALA A 177 -26.65 -4.02 3.28
N ALA A 178 -27.72 -4.65 3.79
CA ALA A 178 -28.61 -4.05 4.79
C ALA A 178 -27.93 -3.75 6.15
N ASP A 179 -26.84 -4.45 6.47
CA ASP A 179 -25.91 -4.21 7.58
C ASP A 179 -24.51 -3.73 7.10
N GLY A 180 -24.41 -3.33 5.83
CA GLY A 180 -23.20 -2.78 5.20
C GLY A 180 -22.90 -1.33 5.61
N TYR A 181 -21.83 -0.77 5.04
CA TYR A 181 -21.26 0.52 5.44
C TYR A 181 -22.26 1.68 5.35
N PHE A 182 -22.93 1.85 4.21
CA PHE A 182 -23.82 3.01 3.99
C PHE A 182 -25.08 2.97 4.87
N ALA A 183 -25.57 1.78 5.19
CA ALA A 183 -26.69 1.58 6.10
C ALA A 183 -26.28 1.82 7.57
N THR A 184 -25.15 1.26 8.00
CA THR A 184 -24.67 1.37 9.38
C THR A 184 -24.15 2.77 9.73
N LEU A 185 -23.49 3.46 8.79
CA LEU A 185 -23.04 4.84 8.98
C LEU A 185 -24.21 5.78 9.30
N ALA A 186 -25.27 5.76 8.49
CA ALA A 186 -26.45 6.61 8.71
C ALA A 186 -27.23 6.19 9.97
N ALA A 187 -27.33 4.90 10.28
CA ALA A 187 -28.04 4.42 11.47
C ALA A 187 -27.28 4.66 12.79
N GLY A 188 -25.95 4.79 12.74
CA GLY A 188 -25.09 5.06 13.90
C GLY A 188 -24.78 6.55 14.14
N ALA A 189 -25.14 7.43 13.20
CA ALA A 189 -24.71 8.82 13.18
C ALA A 189 -25.24 9.66 14.35
N ARG A 190 -24.31 10.27 15.10
CA ARG A 190 -24.56 11.08 16.30
C ARG A 190 -23.41 12.05 16.55
N CYS A 191 -23.67 13.10 17.31
CA CYS A 191 -22.64 13.95 17.91
C CYS A 191 -22.16 13.36 19.24
N ASP A 192 -21.08 13.88 19.80
CA ASP A 192 -20.65 13.54 21.17
C ASP A 192 -21.68 14.00 22.23
N ASP A 193 -22.29 15.18 22.03
CA ASP A 193 -23.32 15.73 22.93
C ASP A 193 -24.74 15.11 22.75
N GLY A 194 -24.95 14.22 21.77
CA GLY A 194 -26.25 13.56 21.57
C GLY A 194 -26.64 13.28 20.11
N PRO A 195 -27.94 13.07 19.83
CA PRO A 195 -28.41 12.76 18.48
C PRO A 195 -28.22 13.95 17.51
N LEU A 196 -28.08 13.64 16.22
CA LEU A 196 -28.01 14.65 15.16
C LEU A 196 -29.32 15.47 15.04
N GLU A 197 -29.18 16.72 14.60
CA GLU A 197 -30.32 17.51 14.14
C GLU A 197 -31.00 16.82 12.95
N THR A 198 -32.34 16.77 12.95
CA THR A 198 -33.13 16.07 11.94
C THR A 198 -32.76 16.43 10.50
N GLY A 199 -32.47 17.71 10.22
CA GLY A 199 -32.05 18.17 8.89
C GLY A 199 -30.71 17.58 8.43
N VAL A 200 -29.72 17.51 9.34
CA VAL A 200 -28.40 16.92 9.05
C VAL A 200 -28.53 15.40 8.91
N HIS A 201 -29.28 14.76 9.80
CA HIS A 201 -29.53 13.31 9.75
C HIS A 201 -30.27 12.89 8.47
N ASP A 202 -31.30 13.62 8.04
CA ASP A 202 -32.01 13.32 6.79
C ASP A 202 -31.18 13.62 5.54
N ARG A 203 -30.35 14.67 5.55
CA ARG A 203 -29.36 14.90 4.48
C ARG A 203 -28.37 13.74 4.38
N LEU A 204 -27.76 13.33 5.50
CA LEU A 204 -26.85 12.20 5.57
C LEU A 204 -27.51 10.91 5.06
N ARG A 205 -28.72 10.61 5.52
CA ARG A 205 -29.51 9.44 5.10
C ARG A 205 -29.82 9.44 3.60
N ALA A 206 -30.13 10.60 3.00
CA ALA A 206 -30.29 10.73 1.55
C ALA A 206 -28.95 10.55 0.81
N ALA A 207 -27.86 11.11 1.33
CA ALA A 207 -26.54 10.99 0.75
C ALA A 207 -26.03 9.54 0.78
N THR A 208 -26.11 8.81 1.91
CA THR A 208 -25.69 7.41 1.99
C THR A 208 -26.57 6.48 1.14
N THR A 209 -27.88 6.75 1.02
CA THR A 209 -28.77 6.02 0.09
C THR A 209 -28.30 6.20 -1.36
N THR A 210 -27.89 7.41 -1.74
CA THR A 210 -27.46 7.73 -3.10
C THR A 210 -26.05 7.18 -3.39
N ALA A 211 -25.15 7.21 -2.40
CA ALA A 211 -23.83 6.59 -2.48
C ALA A 211 -23.92 5.06 -2.59
N ALA A 212 -24.78 4.41 -1.79
CA ALA A 212 -25.03 2.97 -1.90
C ALA A 212 -25.49 2.59 -3.31
N ALA A 213 -26.49 3.30 -3.85
CA ALA A 213 -26.97 3.08 -5.21
C ALA A 213 -25.88 3.29 -6.30
N ALA A 214 -24.86 4.11 -6.03
CA ALA A 214 -23.72 4.28 -6.93
C ALA A 214 -22.73 3.09 -6.85
N TYR A 215 -22.51 2.51 -5.68
CA TYR A 215 -21.73 1.27 -5.52
C TYR A 215 -22.47 0.04 -6.07
N GLU A 216 -23.80 -0.02 -5.94
CA GLU A 216 -24.64 -1.02 -6.63
C GLU A 216 -24.43 -0.92 -8.16
N GLN A 217 -24.58 0.28 -8.73
CA GLN A 217 -24.35 0.54 -10.16
C GLN A 217 -22.92 0.21 -10.61
N LEU A 218 -21.91 0.44 -9.76
CA LEU A 218 -20.52 0.04 -10.06
C LEU A 218 -20.38 -1.49 -10.09
N GLY A 219 -20.89 -2.23 -9.10
CA GLY A 219 -20.86 -3.70 -9.10
C GLY A 219 -21.59 -4.28 -10.32
N ASP A 220 -22.77 -3.73 -10.63
CA ASP A 220 -23.60 -4.08 -11.78
C ASP A 220 -22.88 -3.77 -13.11
N PHE A 221 -22.07 -2.70 -13.17
CA PHE A 221 -21.18 -2.38 -14.30
C PHE A 221 -20.02 -3.38 -14.39
N LEU A 222 -19.28 -3.61 -13.31
CA LEU A 222 -18.15 -4.54 -13.27
C LEU A 222 -18.56 -5.95 -13.76
N ALA A 223 -19.72 -6.44 -13.31
CA ALA A 223 -20.26 -7.75 -13.66
C ALA A 223 -20.66 -7.87 -15.15
N ARG A 224 -21.18 -6.81 -15.76
CA ARG A 224 -21.68 -6.82 -17.16
C ARG A 224 -20.64 -6.40 -18.19
N GLU A 225 -19.79 -5.44 -17.86
CA GLU A 225 -18.92 -4.73 -18.80
C GLU A 225 -17.44 -5.13 -18.68
N LEU A 226 -16.96 -5.57 -17.51
CA LEU A 226 -15.55 -5.95 -17.30
C LEU A 226 -15.37 -7.46 -17.13
N ALA A 227 -16.09 -8.11 -16.22
CA ALA A 227 -15.90 -9.54 -15.91
C ALA A 227 -15.96 -10.48 -17.15
N PRO A 228 -16.83 -10.26 -18.16
CA PRO A 228 -16.87 -11.10 -19.37
C PRO A 228 -15.65 -10.96 -20.31
N VAL A 229 -14.83 -9.93 -20.14
CA VAL A 229 -13.59 -9.70 -20.93
C VAL A 229 -12.31 -9.72 -20.09
N ALA A 230 -12.44 -9.80 -18.77
CA ALA A 230 -11.31 -9.82 -17.84
C ALA A 230 -10.49 -11.13 -17.99
N PRO A 231 -9.14 -11.05 -18.03
CA PRO A 231 -8.30 -12.22 -18.22
C PRO A 231 -8.34 -13.16 -17.00
N GLU A 232 -8.25 -14.48 -17.27
CA GLU A 232 -8.04 -15.53 -16.25
C GLU A 232 -6.68 -15.41 -15.56
N GLN A 233 -5.69 -14.88 -16.27
CA GLN A 233 -4.30 -14.82 -15.82
C GLN A 233 -4.13 -13.62 -14.87
N ASP A 234 -3.85 -13.91 -13.60
CA ASP A 234 -3.56 -12.90 -12.57
C ASP A 234 -2.27 -12.09 -12.85
N ALA A 235 -1.31 -12.70 -13.57
CA ALA A 235 -0.01 -12.09 -13.87
C ALA A 235 -0.13 -10.87 -14.80
N CYS A 236 0.33 -9.70 -14.33
CA CYS A 236 0.27 -8.44 -15.08
C CYS A 236 1.30 -8.32 -16.22
N GLY A 237 2.35 -9.17 -16.22
CA GLY A 237 3.42 -9.20 -17.21
C GLY A 237 4.63 -8.33 -16.83
N ARG A 238 5.83 -8.83 -17.16
CA ARG A 238 7.12 -8.24 -16.75
C ARG A 238 7.28 -6.74 -17.05
N GLU A 239 6.79 -6.25 -18.19
CA GLU A 239 6.89 -4.83 -18.58
C GLU A 239 6.14 -3.90 -17.63
N ARG A 240 4.88 -4.22 -17.28
CA ARG A 240 4.13 -3.50 -16.26
C ARG A 240 4.75 -3.69 -14.87
N TYR A 241 5.23 -4.90 -14.59
CA TYR A 241 5.82 -5.24 -13.29
C TYR A 241 7.12 -4.48 -13.00
N GLU A 242 8.01 -4.33 -13.98
CA GLU A 242 9.25 -3.54 -13.82
C GLU A 242 8.94 -2.09 -13.44
N LEU A 243 7.90 -1.48 -14.02
CA LEU A 243 7.46 -0.13 -13.67
C LEU A 243 6.83 -0.04 -12.27
N LEU A 244 5.90 -0.95 -11.94
CA LEU A 244 5.23 -1.00 -10.64
C LEU A 244 6.22 -1.30 -9.50
N SER A 245 7.17 -2.20 -9.72
CA SER A 245 8.25 -2.50 -8.77
C SER A 245 9.11 -1.26 -8.49
N ARG A 246 9.48 -0.48 -9.52
CA ARG A 246 10.22 0.80 -9.34
C ARG A 246 9.40 1.85 -8.57
N TYR A 247 8.10 1.92 -8.83
CA TYR A 247 7.18 2.78 -8.09
C TYR A 247 7.14 2.41 -6.60
N PHE A 248 6.88 1.15 -6.26
CA PHE A 248 6.77 0.75 -4.85
C PHE A 248 8.13 0.68 -4.14
N VAL A 249 9.18 0.13 -4.75
CA VAL A 249 10.50 -0.07 -4.11
C VAL A 249 11.30 1.23 -3.97
N GLY A 250 11.21 2.14 -4.95
CA GLY A 250 12.08 3.33 -4.99
C GLY A 250 13.51 3.05 -5.50
N ALA A 251 13.70 1.92 -6.20
CA ALA A 251 14.96 1.54 -6.84
C ALA A 251 14.72 0.65 -8.07
N ASP A 252 15.67 0.66 -8.99
CA ASP A 252 15.73 -0.25 -10.13
C ASP A 252 16.45 -1.55 -9.70
N VAL A 253 15.75 -2.70 -9.69
CA VAL A 253 16.28 -3.99 -9.19
C VAL A 253 16.31 -5.07 -10.28
N ASP A 254 17.28 -5.98 -10.22
CA ASP A 254 17.28 -7.18 -11.08
C ASP A 254 16.26 -8.18 -10.53
N LEU A 255 15.14 -8.34 -11.25
CA LEU A 255 14.03 -9.20 -10.83
C LEU A 255 14.39 -10.68 -10.78
N ALA A 256 15.34 -11.16 -11.59
CA ALA A 256 15.77 -12.55 -11.54
C ALA A 256 16.67 -12.80 -10.31
N GLU A 257 17.65 -11.92 -10.05
CA GLU A 257 18.47 -12.01 -8.83
C GLU A 257 17.62 -11.85 -7.57
N THR A 258 16.65 -10.94 -7.59
CA THR A 258 15.76 -10.70 -6.44
C THR A 258 14.82 -11.89 -6.19
N TYR A 259 14.36 -12.60 -7.24
CA TYR A 259 13.57 -13.82 -7.10
C TYR A 259 14.40 -15.01 -6.59
N GLU A 260 15.64 -15.17 -7.05
CA GLU A 260 16.58 -16.18 -6.52
C GLU A 260 16.96 -15.87 -5.06
N TRP A 261 17.23 -14.61 -4.73
CA TRP A 261 17.53 -14.16 -3.38
C TRP A 261 16.33 -14.33 -2.43
N GLY A 262 15.11 -14.02 -2.86
CA GLY A 262 13.91 -14.18 -2.04
C GLY A 262 13.72 -15.61 -1.53
N GLN A 263 14.01 -16.61 -2.37
CA GLN A 263 14.00 -18.02 -1.99
C GLN A 263 15.13 -18.38 -1.01
N GLN A 264 16.32 -17.78 -1.17
CA GLN A 264 17.48 -18.01 -0.28
C GLN A 264 17.28 -17.39 1.11
N GLU A 265 16.79 -16.14 1.17
CA GLU A 265 16.46 -15.44 2.42
C GLU A 265 15.33 -16.17 3.16
N LEU A 266 14.30 -16.63 2.43
CA LEU A 266 13.20 -17.41 3.01
C LEU A 266 13.71 -18.71 3.65
N ALA A 267 14.50 -19.52 2.92
CA ALA A 267 15.08 -20.75 3.46
C ALA A 267 15.98 -20.49 4.69
N ALA A 268 16.72 -19.37 4.71
CA ALA A 268 17.53 -18.95 5.86
C ALA A 268 16.70 -18.47 7.07
N ILE A 269 15.49 -17.97 6.84
CA ILE A 269 14.51 -17.65 7.89
C ILE A 269 13.89 -18.94 8.44
N THR A 270 13.41 -19.85 7.57
CA THR A 270 12.84 -21.15 7.99
C THR A 270 13.83 -21.97 8.83
N ALA A 271 15.11 -22.01 8.44
CA ALA A 271 16.16 -22.65 9.24
C ALA A 271 16.28 -22.06 10.65
N GLN A 272 16.30 -20.73 10.79
CA GLN A 272 16.29 -20.07 12.10
C GLN A 272 15.00 -20.36 12.90
N MET A 273 13.84 -20.47 12.23
CA MET A 273 12.57 -20.80 12.91
C MET A 273 12.64 -22.19 13.56
N HIS A 274 13.23 -23.19 12.90
CA HIS A 274 13.49 -24.50 13.52
C HIS A 274 14.48 -24.39 14.70
N GLU A 275 15.56 -23.62 14.59
CA GLU A 275 16.49 -23.37 15.71
C GLU A 275 15.85 -22.61 16.89
N VAL A 276 14.73 -21.93 16.68
CA VAL A 276 13.96 -21.26 17.75
C VAL A 276 12.90 -22.20 18.32
N ALA A 277 12.24 -23.01 17.49
CA ALA A 277 11.30 -24.04 17.92
C ALA A 277 11.95 -25.03 18.90
N GLU A 278 13.13 -25.55 18.58
CA GLU A 278 13.96 -26.40 19.46
C GLU A 278 14.32 -25.74 20.81
N ARG A 279 14.41 -24.39 20.85
CA ARG A 279 14.67 -23.63 22.09
C ARG A 279 13.41 -23.31 22.89
N ILE A 280 12.24 -23.36 22.28
CA ILE A 280 10.93 -23.26 22.95
C ILE A 280 10.55 -24.62 23.53
N SER A 281 10.69 -25.68 22.75
CA SER A 281 10.44 -27.07 23.13
C SER A 281 11.38 -28.01 22.35
N PRO A 282 12.33 -28.69 23.00
CA PRO A 282 13.26 -29.60 22.31
C PRO A 282 12.53 -30.70 21.53
N GLY A 283 12.93 -30.91 20.29
CA GLY A 283 12.33 -31.86 19.33
C GLY A 283 11.04 -31.39 18.66
N ALA A 284 10.59 -30.15 18.87
CA ALA A 284 9.32 -29.64 18.32
C ALA A 284 9.44 -29.09 16.90
N SER A 285 8.41 -29.34 16.09
CA SER A 285 8.13 -28.55 14.88
C SER A 285 7.80 -27.08 15.20
N ILE A 286 7.79 -26.22 14.18
CA ILE A 286 7.43 -24.82 14.33
C ILE A 286 5.96 -24.70 14.80
N GLU A 287 5.09 -25.53 14.26
CA GLU A 287 3.66 -25.61 14.59
C GLU A 287 3.44 -26.04 16.06
N GLU A 288 4.22 -27.01 16.55
CA GLU A 288 4.19 -27.43 17.95
C GLU A 288 4.74 -26.35 18.88
N ALA A 289 5.81 -25.66 18.49
CA ALA A 289 6.34 -24.52 19.26
C ALA A 289 5.31 -23.36 19.33
N ILE A 290 4.62 -23.05 18.23
CA ILE A 290 3.52 -22.07 18.20
C ILE A 290 2.36 -22.51 19.09
N ALA A 291 1.98 -23.79 19.10
CA ALA A 291 0.96 -24.32 19.98
C ALA A 291 1.34 -24.20 21.48
N VAL A 292 2.63 -24.36 21.82
CA VAL A 292 3.15 -24.08 23.16
C VAL A 292 3.04 -22.59 23.50
N LEU A 293 3.51 -21.69 22.63
CA LEU A 293 3.45 -20.24 22.87
C LEU A 293 2.02 -19.73 23.05
N ASN A 294 1.07 -20.24 22.25
CA ASN A 294 -0.36 -19.89 22.35
C ASN A 294 -1.07 -20.42 23.61
N THR A 295 -0.39 -21.25 24.42
CA THR A 295 -0.92 -21.73 25.72
C THR A 295 -0.11 -21.23 26.93
N ASP A 296 0.97 -20.49 26.72
CA ASP A 296 1.80 -19.92 27.78
C ASP A 296 1.21 -18.59 28.30
N PRO A 297 0.78 -18.50 29.58
CA PRO A 297 0.19 -17.29 30.15
C PRO A 297 1.12 -16.06 30.17
N ARG A 298 2.41 -16.21 29.85
CA ARG A 298 3.32 -15.06 29.67
C ARG A 298 2.98 -14.20 28.45
N TYR A 299 2.36 -14.77 27.43
CA TYR A 299 2.09 -14.05 26.17
C TYR A 299 0.62 -13.69 25.97
N VAL A 300 -0.29 -14.28 26.73
CA VAL A 300 -1.74 -14.11 26.56
C VAL A 300 -2.23 -12.87 27.29
N LEU A 301 -2.86 -11.94 26.55
CA LEU A 301 -3.59 -10.80 27.10
C LEU A 301 -5.10 -10.98 26.90
N GLU A 302 -5.88 -10.58 27.89
CA GLU A 302 -7.35 -10.58 27.85
C GLU A 302 -7.89 -9.15 27.89
N GLY A 303 -8.70 -8.79 26.90
CA GLY A 303 -9.34 -7.49 26.78
C GLY A 303 -8.47 -6.40 26.14
N THR A 304 -9.12 -5.50 25.42
CA THR A 304 -8.44 -4.46 24.62
C THR A 304 -7.79 -3.35 25.47
N ASP A 305 -8.22 -3.16 26.72
CA ASP A 305 -7.53 -2.29 27.67
C ASP A 305 -6.14 -2.84 28.06
N ALA A 306 -6.01 -4.16 28.24
CA ALA A 306 -4.74 -4.81 28.53
C ALA A 306 -3.79 -4.74 27.33
N LEU A 307 -4.33 -5.00 26.12
CA LEU A 307 -3.62 -4.84 24.85
C LEU A 307 -3.09 -3.40 24.67
N ARG A 308 -3.94 -2.39 24.89
CA ARG A 308 -3.55 -0.98 24.79
C ARG A 308 -2.47 -0.60 25.81
N ALA A 309 -2.57 -1.10 27.04
CA ALA A 309 -1.58 -0.85 28.08
C ALA A 309 -0.22 -1.47 27.72
N TRP A 310 -0.21 -2.73 27.28
CA TRP A 310 1.01 -3.43 26.85
C TRP A 310 1.67 -2.75 25.64
N MET A 311 0.90 -2.37 24.61
CA MET A 311 1.41 -1.63 23.46
C MET A 311 2.11 -0.33 23.89
N GLN A 312 1.47 0.46 24.75
CA GLN A 312 2.03 1.72 25.23
C GLN A 312 3.32 1.49 26.04
N GLU A 313 3.31 0.50 26.93
CA GLU A 313 4.48 0.17 27.76
C GLU A 313 5.70 -0.22 26.90
N ARG A 314 5.50 -1.05 25.86
CA ARG A 314 6.57 -1.45 24.92
C ARG A 314 7.07 -0.29 24.06
N ALA A 315 6.18 0.61 23.64
CA ALA A 315 6.55 1.78 22.85
C ALA A 315 7.30 2.84 23.69
N ASP A 316 6.87 3.07 24.94
CA ASP A 316 7.54 3.97 25.89
C ASP A 316 8.92 3.41 26.30
N GLU A 317 9.02 2.09 26.51
CA GLU A 317 10.29 1.38 26.78
C GLU A 317 11.28 1.51 25.60
N ALA A 318 10.80 1.39 24.36
CA ALA A 318 11.62 1.58 23.17
C ALA A 318 12.09 3.04 23.04
N ILE A 319 11.22 4.03 23.27
CA ILE A 319 11.63 5.46 23.30
C ILE A 319 12.70 5.68 24.37
N ALA A 320 12.48 5.21 25.60
CA ALA A 320 13.40 5.44 26.73
C ALA A 320 14.76 4.75 26.55
N SER A 321 14.81 3.63 25.83
CA SER A 321 16.04 2.85 25.60
C SER A 321 16.85 3.31 24.39
N LEU A 322 16.18 3.87 23.37
CA LEU A 322 16.82 4.26 22.10
C LEU A 322 17.18 5.75 22.03
N ALA A 323 16.43 6.62 22.71
CA ALA A 323 16.69 8.06 22.74
C ALA A 323 18.09 8.36 23.34
N ASP A 324 18.83 9.26 22.68
CA ASP A 324 20.14 9.75 23.11
C ASP A 324 21.26 8.68 23.19
N VAL A 325 20.95 7.42 22.78
CA VAL A 325 21.88 6.28 22.73
C VAL A 325 22.03 5.74 21.30
N HIS A 326 20.90 5.49 20.63
CA HIS A 326 20.84 4.91 19.29
C HIS A 326 20.28 5.90 18.26
N PHE A 327 19.36 6.77 18.67
CA PHE A 327 18.79 7.84 17.85
C PHE A 327 18.74 9.16 18.62
N ASP A 328 18.97 10.27 17.92
CA ASP A 328 18.51 11.59 18.36
C ASP A 328 16.98 11.60 18.22
N ILE A 329 16.26 11.77 19.34
CA ILE A 329 14.79 11.77 19.39
C ILE A 329 14.36 13.07 20.10
N PRO A 330 13.92 14.10 19.35
CA PRO A 330 13.44 15.36 19.94
C PRO A 330 12.20 15.16 20.83
N ASP A 331 12.02 15.99 21.85
CA ASP A 331 10.92 15.82 22.83
C ASP A 331 9.51 15.66 22.23
N PRO A 332 9.08 16.40 21.17
CA PRO A 332 7.78 16.17 20.53
C PRO A 332 7.67 14.80 19.85
N VAL A 333 8.79 14.23 19.41
CA VAL A 333 8.89 12.89 18.81
C VAL A 333 8.91 11.78 19.88
N ARG A 334 9.27 12.09 21.13
CA ARG A 334 9.23 11.11 22.24
C ARG A 334 7.81 10.68 22.63
N ARG A 335 6.76 11.39 22.18
CA ARG A 335 5.35 11.05 22.48
C ARG A 335 4.69 10.26 21.34
N ILE A 336 4.33 9.02 21.64
CA ILE A 336 3.45 8.16 20.84
C ILE A 336 2.23 7.77 21.68
N GLU A 337 1.04 7.64 21.07
CA GLU A 337 -0.15 7.14 21.75
C GLU A 337 -0.65 5.83 21.14
N CYS A 338 -0.72 4.76 21.94
CA CYS A 338 -1.30 3.49 21.53
C CYS A 338 -2.83 3.50 21.70
N ARG A 339 -3.54 2.97 20.70
CA ARG A 339 -5.00 3.08 20.55
C ARG A 339 -5.60 1.79 19.99
N ILE A 340 -6.89 1.62 20.22
CA ILE A 340 -7.73 0.63 19.53
C ILE A 340 -8.46 1.39 18.42
N ALA A 341 -8.48 0.84 17.20
CA ALA A 341 -9.18 1.46 16.08
C ALA A 341 -10.71 1.32 16.23
N PRO A 342 -11.51 2.27 15.68
CA PRO A 342 -12.96 2.13 15.61
C PRO A 342 -13.40 1.03 14.61
N THR A 343 -12.56 0.74 13.62
CA THR A 343 -12.74 -0.31 12.62
C THR A 343 -12.37 -1.69 13.19
N GLN A 344 -12.90 -2.77 12.59
CA GLN A 344 -12.70 -4.17 13.02
C GLN A 344 -12.16 -5.06 11.89
N THR A 345 -11.18 -4.55 11.13
CA THR A 345 -10.58 -5.21 9.95
C THR A 345 -9.50 -6.22 10.31
N GLY A 346 -8.83 -6.07 11.46
CA GLY A 346 -7.73 -6.95 11.89
C GLY A 346 -6.31 -6.40 11.67
N GLY A 347 -6.17 -5.20 11.10
CA GLY A 347 -4.87 -4.57 10.87
C GLY A 347 -4.38 -3.71 12.04
N ILE A 348 -3.06 -3.69 12.26
CA ILE A 348 -2.38 -2.67 13.06
C ILE A 348 -1.86 -1.59 12.08
N TYR A 349 -1.94 -0.31 12.44
CA TYR A 349 -1.48 0.79 11.56
C TYR A 349 -1.05 2.04 12.35
N TYR A 350 -0.10 2.78 11.79
CA TYR A 350 0.38 4.07 12.29
C TYR A 350 -0.31 5.27 11.65
N THR A 351 -0.52 6.35 12.43
CA THR A 351 -0.88 7.68 11.91
C THR A 351 0.07 8.73 12.46
N GLY A 352 0.62 9.57 11.58
CA GLY A 352 1.60 10.60 11.95
C GLY A 352 1.07 11.70 12.89
N PRO A 353 1.97 12.42 13.57
CA PRO A 353 1.62 13.64 14.30
C PRO A 353 1.06 14.70 13.34
N SER A 354 0.37 15.71 13.88
CA SER A 354 0.09 16.94 13.12
C SER A 354 1.39 17.74 12.88
N GLU A 355 1.41 18.63 11.87
CA GLU A 355 2.61 19.44 11.54
C GLU A 355 3.10 20.31 12.72
N ASP A 356 2.23 20.63 13.67
CA ASP A 356 2.49 21.41 14.88
C ASP A 356 2.69 20.54 16.15
N PHE A 357 2.63 19.20 16.03
CA PHE A 357 2.67 18.22 17.12
C PHE A 357 1.57 18.36 18.20
N SER A 358 0.51 19.15 17.97
CA SER A 358 -0.65 19.23 18.89
C SER A 358 -1.36 17.87 19.03
N ARG A 359 -1.43 17.10 17.92
CA ARG A 359 -1.69 15.66 17.92
C ARG A 359 -0.35 14.91 17.81
N PRO A 360 0.01 14.02 18.75
CA PRO A 360 1.18 13.16 18.61
C PRO A 360 0.96 12.07 17.56
N GLY A 361 2.03 11.34 17.21
CA GLY A 361 1.91 10.10 16.45
C GLY A 361 1.13 9.04 17.22
N ARG A 362 0.39 8.19 16.51
CA ARG A 362 -0.48 7.17 17.11
C ARG A 362 -0.33 5.82 16.42
N MET A 363 -0.31 4.76 17.21
CA MET A 363 -0.36 3.38 16.74
C MET A 363 -1.73 2.79 17.09
N TRP A 364 -2.41 2.22 16.11
CA TRP A 364 -3.79 1.77 16.21
C TRP A 364 -3.89 0.26 15.96
N TRP A 365 -4.58 -0.46 16.82
CA TRP A 365 -4.91 -1.88 16.61
C TRP A 365 -6.39 -2.03 16.25
N SER A 366 -6.69 -2.50 15.04
CA SER A 366 -8.06 -2.87 14.64
C SER A 366 -8.35 -4.30 15.07
N VAL A 367 -9.15 -4.46 16.12
CA VAL A 367 -9.46 -5.78 16.70
C VAL A 367 -10.61 -6.44 15.93
N PRO A 368 -10.46 -7.68 15.42
CA PRO A 368 -11.53 -8.40 14.75
C PRO A 368 -12.77 -8.62 15.63
N LYS A 369 -13.94 -8.62 14.99
CA LYS A 369 -15.24 -8.73 15.69
C LYS A 369 -15.36 -10.04 16.47
N GLY A 370 -15.35 -9.93 17.81
CA GLY A 370 -15.51 -11.05 18.74
C GLY A 370 -14.20 -11.61 19.30
N GLU A 371 -13.05 -11.01 18.94
CA GLU A 371 -11.75 -11.38 19.47
C GLU A 371 -11.45 -10.61 20.77
N THR A 372 -11.10 -11.34 21.84
CA THR A 372 -10.83 -10.78 23.18
C THR A 372 -9.47 -11.17 23.74
N THR A 373 -8.86 -12.21 23.18
CA THR A 373 -7.61 -12.84 23.61
C THR A 373 -6.52 -12.53 22.60
N PHE A 374 -5.36 -12.05 23.03
CA PHE A 374 -4.27 -11.62 22.15
C PHE A 374 -2.95 -12.29 22.51
N TYR A 375 -2.16 -12.69 21.51
CA TYR A 375 -0.89 -13.41 21.68
C TYR A 375 0.29 -12.48 21.41
N THR A 376 0.93 -11.98 22.47
CA THR A 376 1.97 -10.94 22.34
C THR A 376 3.30 -11.41 21.76
N TRP A 377 3.55 -12.73 21.72
CA TRP A 377 4.80 -13.30 21.19
C TRP A 377 4.99 -13.04 19.69
N CYS A 378 3.91 -13.04 18.90
CA CYS A 378 3.98 -12.73 17.47
C CYS A 378 3.94 -11.23 17.19
N GLU A 379 3.58 -10.40 18.18
CA GLU A 379 3.13 -9.02 17.96
C GLU A 379 4.07 -7.95 18.51
N LEU A 380 5.06 -8.32 19.34
CA LEU A 380 6.09 -7.38 19.77
C LEU A 380 6.87 -6.80 18.58
N THR A 381 7.04 -7.59 17.51
CA THR A 381 7.65 -7.12 16.27
C THR A 381 6.79 -6.06 15.58
N THR A 382 5.46 -6.24 15.55
CA THR A 382 4.51 -5.27 14.97
C THR A 382 4.47 -3.95 15.75
N VAL A 383 4.63 -3.99 17.08
CA VAL A 383 4.78 -2.79 17.92
C VAL A 383 6.05 -1.99 17.59
N TYR A 384 7.14 -2.65 17.20
CA TYR A 384 8.36 -1.96 16.76
C TYR A 384 8.31 -1.50 15.30
N HIS A 385 7.54 -2.21 14.46
CA HIS A 385 7.27 -1.89 13.05
C HIS A 385 6.41 -0.61 12.91
N GLU A 386 5.23 -0.59 13.53
CA GLU A 386 4.29 0.54 13.48
C GLU A 386 4.67 1.66 14.46
N GLY A 387 5.19 1.28 15.62
CA GLY A 387 5.67 2.19 16.65
C GLY A 387 7.15 2.54 16.46
N VAL A 388 7.96 2.10 17.43
CA VAL A 388 9.32 2.61 17.66
C VAL A 388 10.29 1.43 17.67
N PRO A 389 11.36 1.41 16.84
CA PRO A 389 11.89 2.53 16.04
C PRO A 389 11.40 2.63 14.58
N GLY A 390 10.35 1.90 14.19
CA GLY A 390 9.80 1.89 12.83
C GLY A 390 9.07 3.18 12.41
N HIS A 391 7.82 3.07 11.98
CA HIS A 391 7.08 4.16 11.34
C HIS A 391 6.98 5.43 12.21
N HIS A 392 6.83 5.32 13.53
CA HIS A 392 6.75 6.52 14.38
C HIS A 392 8.02 7.38 14.31
N LEU A 393 9.22 6.80 14.38
CA LEU A 393 10.44 7.62 14.28
C LEU A 393 10.64 8.14 12.85
N GLN A 394 10.38 7.32 11.82
CA GLN A 394 10.58 7.72 10.42
C GLN A 394 9.65 8.86 10.01
N VAL A 395 8.36 8.79 10.34
CA VAL A 395 7.37 9.83 10.02
C VAL A 395 7.53 11.04 10.94
N ALA A 396 7.59 10.86 12.26
CA ALA A 396 7.62 12.00 13.18
C ALA A 396 8.95 12.79 13.12
N GLN A 397 10.11 12.15 12.86
CA GLN A 397 11.32 12.92 12.59
C GLN A 397 11.28 13.66 11.25
N THR A 398 10.52 13.17 10.26
CA THR A 398 10.29 13.89 9.01
C THR A 398 9.41 15.12 9.22
N ALA A 399 8.33 14.98 9.99
CA ALA A 399 7.48 16.11 10.41
C ALA A 399 8.26 17.18 11.22
N TYR A 400 9.11 16.75 12.17
CA TYR A 400 9.92 17.64 12.99
C TYR A 400 10.93 18.50 12.20
N ARG A 401 11.35 18.04 11.01
CA ARG A 401 12.32 18.75 10.14
C ARG A 401 11.68 19.84 9.26
N SER A 402 10.56 20.43 9.71
CA SER A 402 9.84 21.50 9.00
C SER A 402 10.66 22.77 8.72
N ALA A 403 11.68 23.05 9.54
CA ALA A 403 12.63 24.14 9.31
C ALA A 403 13.70 23.86 8.22
N LEU A 404 13.73 22.64 7.66
CA LEU A 404 14.74 22.16 6.70
C LEU A 404 14.14 21.58 5.41
N LEU A 405 12.88 21.11 5.45
CA LEU A 405 12.20 20.42 4.35
C LEU A 405 10.94 21.15 3.92
N ASN A 406 10.79 21.37 2.61
CA ASN A 406 9.54 21.77 1.98
C ASN A 406 8.39 20.81 2.34
N ARG A 407 7.15 21.31 2.25
CA ARG A 407 5.94 20.63 2.71
C ARG A 407 5.64 19.38 1.89
N TRP A 408 5.90 19.40 0.57
CA TRP A 408 5.81 18.20 -0.27
C TRP A 408 6.69 17.06 0.27
N ARG A 409 7.97 17.34 0.58
CA ARG A 409 8.89 16.36 1.17
C ARG A 409 8.54 15.89 2.59
N ARG A 410 7.61 16.54 3.27
CA ARG A 410 7.15 16.13 4.62
C ARG A 410 5.80 15.40 4.62
N LEU A 411 4.96 15.62 3.61
CA LEU A 411 3.60 15.09 3.56
C LEU A 411 3.41 14.04 2.44
N ALA A 412 3.72 14.38 1.18
CA ALA A 412 3.36 13.55 0.02
C ALA A 412 4.52 12.70 -0.54
N ALA A 413 5.77 13.02 -0.23
CA ALA A 413 6.95 12.34 -0.78
C ALA A 413 7.23 10.96 -0.15
N TRP A 414 6.27 10.03 -0.25
CA TRP A 414 6.34 8.68 0.31
C TRP A 414 6.77 7.63 -0.74
N THR A 415 7.27 6.48 -0.28
CA THR A 415 7.59 5.30 -1.12
C THR A 415 7.62 4.04 -0.26
N SER A 416 6.96 2.97 -0.73
CA SER A 416 6.74 1.74 0.06
C SER A 416 8.04 1.09 0.53
N GLY A 417 8.98 0.78 -0.37
CA GLY A 417 10.26 0.16 -0.02
C GLY A 417 11.20 1.04 0.81
N HIS A 418 10.95 2.35 0.86
CA HIS A 418 11.64 3.25 1.78
C HIS A 418 11.07 3.14 3.20
N GLY A 419 9.74 3.29 3.36
CA GLY A 419 9.07 3.29 4.66
C GLY A 419 8.90 1.90 5.28
N GLU A 420 8.35 0.95 4.51
CA GLU A 420 8.18 -0.47 4.91
C GLU A 420 9.54 -1.13 5.12
N GLY A 421 10.52 -0.80 4.26
CA GLY A 421 11.90 -1.24 4.40
C GLY A 421 12.59 -0.69 5.64
N TRP A 422 12.27 0.54 6.05
CA TRP A 422 12.73 1.10 7.31
C TRP A 422 12.10 0.37 8.50
N ALA A 423 10.81 0.04 8.43
CA ALA A 423 10.12 -0.68 9.51
C ALA A 423 10.68 -2.10 9.71
N LEU A 424 10.93 -2.86 8.63
CA LEU A 424 11.64 -4.15 8.73
C LEU A 424 13.09 -4.00 9.21
N TYR A 425 13.80 -2.94 8.79
CA TYR A 425 15.13 -2.63 9.32
C TYR A 425 15.09 -2.32 10.83
N ALA A 426 14.03 -1.65 11.31
CA ALA A 426 13.80 -1.37 12.72
C ALA A 426 13.49 -2.64 13.52
N GLU A 427 12.69 -3.57 12.99
CA GLU A 427 12.46 -4.90 13.59
C GLU A 427 13.77 -5.69 13.73
N ARG A 428 14.61 -5.74 12.68
CA ARG A 428 15.94 -6.37 12.74
C ARG A 428 16.87 -5.62 13.70
N LEU A 429 16.82 -4.28 13.78
CA LEU A 429 17.63 -3.51 14.71
C LEU A 429 17.25 -3.81 16.18
N MET A 430 15.96 -3.89 16.51
CA MET A 430 15.51 -4.28 17.86
C MET A 430 15.93 -5.72 18.21
N THR A 431 15.98 -6.60 17.20
CA THR A 431 16.56 -7.94 17.32
C THR A 431 18.06 -7.90 17.60
N GLU A 432 18.84 -7.09 16.86
CA GLU A 432 20.29 -6.88 17.08
C GLU A 432 20.62 -6.25 18.45
N LEU A 433 19.69 -5.48 19.02
CA LEU A 433 19.81 -4.86 20.34
C LEU A 433 19.31 -5.74 21.50
N GLY A 434 18.81 -6.95 21.21
CA GLY A 434 18.41 -7.95 22.23
C GLY A 434 16.98 -7.81 22.78
N PHE A 435 16.14 -6.93 22.23
CA PHE A 435 14.72 -6.84 22.62
C PHE A 435 13.92 -8.09 22.23
N MET A 436 14.44 -8.89 21.29
CA MET A 436 13.88 -10.17 20.86
C MET A 436 14.81 -11.35 21.18
N ASP A 437 15.49 -11.30 22.33
CA ASP A 437 16.28 -12.44 22.86
C ASP A 437 15.38 -13.56 23.41
N ASP A 438 14.14 -13.25 23.82
CA ASP A 438 13.15 -14.25 24.21
C ASP A 438 12.76 -15.13 23.00
N PRO A 439 12.75 -16.48 23.12
CA PRO A 439 12.46 -17.38 22.01
C PRO A 439 11.06 -17.20 21.39
N GLY A 440 10.04 -16.83 22.17
CA GLY A 440 8.70 -16.57 21.65
C GLY A 440 8.68 -15.33 20.76
N ASN A 441 9.16 -14.21 21.29
CA ASN A 441 9.29 -12.95 20.53
C ASN A 441 10.17 -13.12 19.28
N ARG A 442 11.24 -13.93 19.39
CA ARG A 442 12.14 -14.25 18.27
C ARG A 442 11.45 -15.08 17.17
N LEU A 443 10.59 -16.04 17.54
CA LEU A 443 9.80 -16.81 16.57
C LEU A 443 8.74 -15.93 15.91
N GLY A 444 8.14 -15.00 16.66
CA GLY A 444 7.23 -13.97 16.14
C GLY A 444 7.85 -13.14 15.02
N TRP A 445 9.00 -12.52 15.29
CA TRP A 445 9.76 -11.77 14.28
C TRP A 445 10.17 -12.62 13.08
N LEU A 446 10.61 -13.87 13.28
CA LEU A 446 10.98 -14.74 12.16
C LEU A 446 9.76 -15.15 11.31
N GLY A 447 8.61 -15.45 11.91
CA GLY A 447 7.36 -15.71 11.19
C GLY A 447 6.88 -14.48 10.40
N ALA A 448 6.95 -13.30 11.04
CA ALA A 448 6.70 -12.01 10.39
C ALA A 448 7.63 -11.79 9.18
N GLN A 449 8.94 -12.03 9.34
CA GLN A 449 9.93 -11.91 8.26
C GLN A 449 9.76 -12.97 7.17
N SER A 450 9.33 -14.19 7.52
CA SER A 450 9.03 -15.28 6.59
C SER A 450 7.90 -14.88 5.65
N LEU A 451 6.80 -14.32 6.16
CA LEU A 451 5.72 -13.77 5.34
C LEU A 451 6.23 -12.68 4.38
N ARG A 452 7.04 -11.72 4.86
CA ARG A 452 7.61 -10.68 3.97
C ARG A 452 8.62 -11.22 2.96
N ALA A 453 9.29 -12.36 3.21
CA ALA A 453 10.15 -13.04 2.23
C ALA A 453 9.34 -13.86 1.22
N ALA A 454 8.29 -14.57 1.65
CA ALA A 454 7.37 -15.29 0.78
C ALA A 454 6.67 -14.35 -0.22
N ARG A 455 6.33 -13.12 0.20
CA ARG A 455 5.86 -12.05 -0.70
C ARG A 455 6.79 -11.80 -1.89
N VAL A 456 8.11 -11.76 -1.69
CA VAL A 456 9.11 -11.55 -2.78
C VAL A 456 9.02 -12.67 -3.82
N VAL A 457 8.86 -13.90 -3.36
CA VAL A 457 8.82 -15.09 -4.23
C VAL A 457 7.49 -15.17 -4.99
N ILE A 458 6.34 -15.03 -4.32
CA ILE A 458 5.03 -15.11 -4.98
C ILE A 458 4.87 -13.99 -6.02
N ASP A 459 5.10 -12.75 -5.62
CA ASP A 459 4.72 -11.56 -6.39
C ASP A 459 5.62 -11.40 -7.64
N ILE A 460 6.94 -11.48 -7.50
CA ILE A 460 7.85 -11.48 -8.66
C ILE A 460 7.62 -12.74 -9.51
N GLY A 461 7.51 -13.91 -8.87
CA GLY A 461 7.37 -15.20 -9.54
C GLY A 461 6.15 -15.28 -10.46
N VAL A 462 4.98 -14.93 -9.94
CA VAL A 462 3.72 -14.92 -10.70
C VAL A 462 3.76 -13.85 -11.80
N HIS A 463 4.07 -12.60 -11.47
CA HIS A 463 3.88 -11.48 -12.40
C HIS A 463 4.95 -11.39 -13.49
N CYS A 464 6.16 -11.91 -13.24
CA CYS A 464 7.21 -12.03 -14.26
C CYS A 464 7.21 -13.38 -15.01
N GLY A 465 6.45 -14.38 -14.52
CA GLY A 465 6.38 -15.70 -15.13
C GLY A 465 7.65 -16.54 -14.92
N PHE A 466 8.28 -16.45 -13.74
CA PHE A 466 9.38 -17.35 -13.37
C PHE A 466 8.86 -18.72 -12.90
N GLU A 467 9.72 -19.73 -12.98
CA GLU A 467 9.42 -21.09 -12.52
C GLU A 467 9.14 -21.10 -11.00
N ALA A 468 8.02 -21.70 -10.59
CA ALA A 468 7.65 -21.84 -9.19
C ALA A 468 8.63 -22.76 -8.42
N PRO A 469 8.79 -22.60 -7.10
CA PRO A 469 9.65 -23.46 -6.30
C PRO A 469 9.31 -24.96 -6.40
N ALA A 470 10.34 -25.81 -6.31
CA ALA A 470 10.20 -27.25 -6.46
C ALA A 470 9.28 -27.89 -5.40
N GLU A 471 9.20 -27.31 -4.21
CA GLU A 471 8.31 -27.72 -3.11
C GLU A 471 6.81 -27.60 -3.45
N VAL A 472 6.42 -26.68 -4.35
CA VAL A 472 5.07 -26.59 -4.93
C VAL A 472 4.99 -27.17 -6.36
N GLY A 473 5.95 -28.04 -6.70
CA GLY A 473 5.94 -28.89 -7.89
C GLY A 473 6.60 -28.31 -9.15
N GLY A 474 7.29 -27.16 -9.07
CA GLY A 474 7.98 -26.56 -10.23
C GLY A 474 7.03 -26.03 -11.32
N GLY A 475 7.56 -25.61 -12.46
CA GLY A 475 6.75 -25.14 -13.60
C GLY A 475 6.10 -23.79 -13.37
N ALA A 476 5.20 -23.39 -14.26
CA ALA A 476 4.42 -22.15 -14.12
C ALA A 476 3.62 -22.10 -12.81
N TRP A 477 3.57 -20.90 -12.21
CA TRP A 477 2.71 -20.61 -11.06
C TRP A 477 1.22 -20.75 -11.39
N THR A 478 0.46 -21.14 -10.36
CA THR A 478 -1.01 -21.13 -10.34
C THR A 478 -1.48 -20.63 -8.98
N TYR A 479 -2.76 -20.25 -8.85
CA TYR A 479 -3.33 -19.86 -7.56
C TYR A 479 -3.09 -20.91 -6.47
N ASP A 480 -3.34 -22.19 -6.77
CA ASP A 480 -3.16 -23.28 -5.81
C ASP A 480 -1.70 -23.46 -5.35
N LYS A 481 -0.73 -23.19 -6.23
CA LYS A 481 0.71 -23.20 -5.87
C LYS A 481 1.08 -22.00 -5.02
N ALA A 482 0.61 -20.80 -5.38
CA ALA A 482 0.85 -19.60 -4.60
C ALA A 482 0.20 -19.70 -3.21
N TRP A 483 -1.00 -20.29 -3.13
CA TRP A 483 -1.68 -20.62 -1.88
C TRP A 483 -0.87 -21.63 -1.05
N ALA A 484 -0.50 -22.79 -1.62
CA ALA A 484 0.26 -23.81 -0.91
C ALA A 484 1.60 -23.27 -0.38
N PHE A 485 2.33 -22.51 -1.20
CA PHE A 485 3.58 -21.84 -0.82
C PHE A 485 3.35 -20.84 0.32
N LEU A 486 2.33 -19.96 0.20
CA LEU A 486 2.03 -18.98 1.24
C LEU A 486 1.65 -19.63 2.58
N THR A 487 0.86 -20.70 2.57
CA THR A 487 0.50 -21.46 3.78
C THR A 487 1.63 -22.34 4.33
N GLY A 488 2.65 -22.65 3.52
CA GLY A 488 3.85 -23.37 3.98
C GLY A 488 4.87 -22.47 4.68
N HIS A 489 4.82 -21.17 4.41
CA HIS A 489 5.82 -20.18 4.87
C HIS A 489 5.22 -19.08 5.77
N SER A 490 3.97 -19.20 6.17
CA SER A 490 3.30 -18.28 7.10
C SER A 490 2.27 -18.99 7.97
N HIS A 491 2.27 -18.65 9.26
CA HIS A 491 1.37 -19.23 10.27
C HIS A 491 0.15 -18.34 10.58
N GLU A 492 -0.08 -17.32 9.74
CA GLU A 492 -1.25 -16.45 9.78
C GLU A 492 -2.55 -17.20 9.54
N SER A 493 -3.67 -16.61 9.96
CA SER A 493 -4.98 -17.23 9.72
C SER A 493 -5.25 -17.41 8.22
N HIS A 494 -5.82 -18.56 7.82
CA HIS A 494 -6.21 -18.82 6.42
C HIS A 494 -7.18 -17.77 5.83
N ARG A 495 -7.87 -16.99 6.67
CA ARG A 495 -8.69 -15.85 6.23
C ARG A 495 -7.80 -14.68 5.77
N MET A 496 -6.80 -14.32 6.59
CA MET A 496 -5.84 -13.27 6.27
C MET A 496 -5.00 -13.64 5.05
N LEU A 497 -4.47 -14.87 5.00
CA LEU A 497 -3.64 -15.34 3.88
C LEU A 497 -4.36 -15.35 2.52
N ARG A 498 -5.70 -15.52 2.49
CA ARG A 498 -6.46 -15.42 1.23
C ARG A 498 -6.54 -13.99 0.73
N PHE A 499 -6.90 -13.06 1.62
CA PHE A 499 -6.91 -11.63 1.30
C PHE A 499 -5.52 -11.16 0.87
N GLU A 500 -4.47 -11.60 1.56
CA GLU A 500 -3.08 -11.30 1.21
C GLU A 500 -2.68 -11.88 -0.15
N LEU A 501 -3.03 -13.13 -0.47
CA LEU A 501 -2.78 -13.69 -1.80
C LEU A 501 -3.53 -12.93 -2.91
N ASP A 502 -4.82 -12.66 -2.70
CA ASP A 502 -5.63 -11.90 -3.66
C ASP A 502 -5.12 -10.45 -3.81
N ARG A 503 -4.54 -9.86 -2.75
CA ARG A 503 -3.80 -8.58 -2.77
C ARG A 503 -2.54 -8.67 -3.62
N TYR A 504 -1.69 -9.68 -3.46
CA TYR A 504 -0.44 -9.79 -4.23
C TYR A 504 -0.76 -9.89 -5.74
N LEU A 505 -1.72 -10.75 -6.07
CA LEU A 505 -2.21 -10.95 -7.43
C LEU A 505 -2.91 -9.71 -8.03
N GLY A 506 -3.36 -8.78 -7.18
CA GLY A 506 -4.05 -7.55 -7.58
C GLY A 506 -3.21 -6.28 -7.59
N TRP A 507 -2.13 -6.23 -6.81
CA TRP A 507 -1.38 -5.00 -6.53
C TRP A 507 0.14 -5.23 -6.70
N PRO A 508 0.60 -5.45 -7.94
CA PRO A 508 1.90 -6.07 -8.22
C PRO A 508 3.06 -5.17 -7.81
N GLY A 509 4.12 -5.75 -7.24
CA GLY A 509 5.34 -5.04 -6.86
C GLY A 509 5.26 -4.35 -5.49
N GLN A 510 4.08 -4.22 -4.90
CA GLN A 510 3.94 -3.65 -3.55
C GLN A 510 4.37 -4.66 -2.48
N ALA A 511 3.97 -5.93 -2.60
CA ALA A 511 4.22 -6.95 -1.60
C ALA A 511 5.73 -7.26 -1.35
N PRO A 512 6.63 -7.23 -2.36
CA PRO A 512 8.07 -7.36 -2.14
C PRO A 512 8.75 -6.13 -1.53
N SER A 513 8.11 -4.96 -1.62
CA SER A 513 8.75 -3.67 -1.28
C SER A 513 9.26 -3.62 0.16
N TYR A 514 8.53 -4.22 1.10
CA TYR A 514 8.95 -4.46 2.49
C TYR A 514 10.37 -5.05 2.56
N LYS A 515 10.56 -6.23 1.97
CA LYS A 515 11.76 -7.06 2.17
C LYS A 515 12.91 -6.64 1.27
N ILE A 516 12.63 -6.19 0.05
CA ILE A 516 13.61 -5.53 -0.82
C ILE A 516 14.09 -4.22 -0.19
N GLY A 517 13.17 -3.46 0.43
CA GLY A 517 13.47 -2.25 1.18
C GLY A 517 14.41 -2.51 2.36
N GLU A 518 14.12 -3.51 3.19
CA GLU A 518 14.99 -3.95 4.28
C GLU A 518 16.41 -4.28 3.78
N ARG A 519 16.50 -5.05 2.69
CA ARG A 519 17.77 -5.40 2.04
C ARG A 519 18.54 -4.16 1.60
N LEU A 520 17.88 -3.21 0.95
CA LEU A 520 18.51 -1.95 0.51
C LEU A 520 18.93 -1.07 1.69
N TRP A 521 18.18 -1.06 2.79
CA TRP A 521 18.55 -0.40 4.04
C TRP A 521 19.79 -1.01 4.72
N LEU A 522 19.92 -2.34 4.69
CA LEU A 522 21.09 -3.05 5.19
C LEU A 522 22.32 -2.85 4.28
N GLU A 523 22.15 -2.96 2.95
CA GLU A 523 23.21 -2.66 1.98
C GLU A 523 23.68 -1.19 2.09
N LEU A 524 22.78 -0.24 2.39
CA LEU A 524 23.13 1.14 2.74
C LEU A 524 23.93 1.25 4.05
N ARG A 525 23.51 0.55 5.11
CA ARG A 525 24.19 0.57 6.42
C ARG A 525 25.64 0.11 6.31
N ASP A 526 25.87 -0.98 5.58
CA ASP A 526 27.21 -1.55 5.46
C ASP A 526 28.10 -0.73 4.49
N GLN A 527 27.54 -0.06 3.48
CA GLN A 527 28.25 0.96 2.69
C GLN A 527 28.72 2.15 3.54
N VAL A 528 27.85 2.68 4.42
CA VAL A 528 28.20 3.78 5.34
C VAL A 528 29.26 3.32 6.34
N ARG A 529 29.10 2.14 6.95
CA ARG A 529 30.11 1.54 7.85
C ARG A 529 31.47 1.39 7.17
N ALA A 530 31.51 0.91 5.93
CA ALA A 530 32.76 0.73 5.18
C ALA A 530 33.45 2.07 4.85
N ARG A 531 32.68 3.11 4.52
CA ARG A 531 33.19 4.46 4.27
C ARG A 531 33.72 5.13 5.54
N ASP A 532 33.00 5.00 6.65
CA ASP A 532 33.29 5.68 7.92
C ASP A 532 34.30 4.91 8.81
N GLY A 533 34.96 3.88 8.28
CA GLY A 533 35.95 3.09 9.04
C GLY A 533 35.37 2.27 10.19
N GLY A 534 34.06 1.96 10.15
CA GLY A 534 33.36 1.14 11.14
C GLY A 534 32.82 1.88 12.37
N SER A 535 32.95 3.21 12.48
CA SER A 535 32.45 3.95 13.65
C SER A 535 30.91 4.02 13.74
N SER A 536 30.24 3.99 12.60
CA SER A 536 28.80 4.29 12.46
C SER A 536 27.96 3.01 12.46
N SER A 537 27.57 2.49 13.63
CA SER A 537 26.88 1.19 13.70
C SER A 537 25.42 1.20 13.22
N ILE A 538 24.74 2.34 13.25
CA ILE A 538 23.28 2.49 12.98
C ILE A 538 23.06 3.56 11.92
N MET A 539 22.07 3.36 11.04
CA MET A 539 21.67 4.35 10.04
C MET A 539 20.90 5.51 10.68
N PRO A 540 21.24 6.78 10.38
CA PRO A 540 20.50 7.91 10.93
C PRO A 540 19.14 8.05 10.24
N VAL A 541 18.09 8.33 11.02
CA VAL A 541 16.73 8.60 10.53
C VAL A 541 16.66 9.87 9.65
N SER A 542 17.76 10.61 9.47
CA SER A 542 17.86 11.68 8.46
C SER A 542 18.12 11.17 7.04
N LEU A 543 18.73 9.99 6.86
CA LEU A 543 18.73 9.29 5.57
C LEU A 543 17.35 8.67 5.28
N ALA A 544 16.53 8.42 6.32
CA ALA A 544 15.14 7.96 6.19
C ALA A 544 14.16 9.06 5.72
N VAL A 545 14.66 9.95 4.86
CA VAL A 545 13.89 10.96 4.09
C VAL A 545 14.36 11.04 2.63
N SER A 546 15.10 10.03 2.15
CA SER A 546 15.53 9.88 0.74
C SER A 546 14.57 8.97 -0.03
N VAL A 547 13.72 9.58 -0.87
CA VAL A 547 12.69 8.90 -1.67
C VAL A 547 13.25 7.84 -2.62
N ARG A 548 14.50 8.00 -3.06
CA ARG A 548 15.22 7.02 -3.88
C ARG A 548 16.29 6.32 -3.04
N LEU A 549 16.26 4.99 -3.05
CA LEU A 549 17.33 4.14 -2.53
C LEU A 549 18.39 3.98 -3.64
N PRO A 550 19.70 4.01 -3.34
CA PRO A 550 20.73 3.99 -4.38
C PRO A 550 20.75 2.63 -5.10
N ALA A 551 20.80 2.68 -6.43
CA ALA A 551 20.95 1.49 -7.25
C ALA A 551 22.31 0.81 -6.98
N ARG A 552 22.32 -0.52 -7.01
CA ARG A 552 23.50 -1.35 -6.77
C ARG A 552 24.62 -1.05 -7.77
N LEU A 553 25.87 -0.99 -7.29
CA LEU A 553 27.02 -1.29 -8.14
C LEU A 553 27.08 -2.81 -8.36
N PRO A 554 27.48 -3.29 -9.56
CA PRO A 554 27.51 -4.72 -9.85
C PRO A 554 28.57 -5.43 -9.00
N MET A 555 28.10 -6.28 -8.08
CA MET A 555 28.93 -7.16 -7.26
C MET A 555 29.72 -8.14 -8.14
N THR A 556 31.04 -8.12 -8.05
CA THR A 556 31.88 -9.17 -8.64
C THR A 556 31.63 -10.49 -7.91
N ARG A 557 31.10 -11.48 -8.64
CA ARG A 557 30.76 -12.82 -8.14
C ARG A 557 31.92 -13.43 -7.32
N PRO A 558 31.69 -13.94 -6.09
CA PRO A 558 32.73 -14.60 -5.31
C PRO A 558 33.21 -15.88 -6.01
N PRO A 559 34.48 -16.31 -5.79
CA PRO A 559 35.05 -17.46 -6.47
C PRO A 559 34.44 -18.78 -5.96
N THR A 560 33.74 -19.49 -6.85
CA THR A 560 33.22 -20.84 -6.58
C THR A 560 34.35 -21.86 -6.47
N PRO A 561 34.37 -22.77 -5.47
CA PRO A 561 35.35 -23.85 -5.42
C PRO A 561 35.15 -24.85 -6.57
N THR A 562 36.26 -25.33 -7.15
CA THR A 562 36.28 -26.11 -8.40
C THR A 562 36.14 -27.62 -8.18
N PRO A 563 35.23 -28.31 -8.88
CA PRO A 563 35.36 -29.72 -9.25
C PRO A 563 35.77 -29.88 -10.72
N MET A 564 36.74 -30.75 -11.01
CA MET A 564 37.19 -31.06 -12.38
C MET A 564 36.35 -32.18 -13.01
N ILE A 565 35.71 -31.93 -14.17
CA ILE A 565 35.55 -32.87 -15.30
C ILE A 565 35.60 -32.06 -16.62
N GLN A 566 36.03 -32.69 -17.73
CA GLN A 566 36.29 -32.07 -19.04
C GLN A 566 35.06 -32.05 -20.00
N PRO A 567 35.13 -31.37 -21.18
CA PRO A 567 33.99 -30.62 -21.72
C PRO A 567 33.15 -31.32 -22.82
N MET A 568 31.98 -30.73 -23.09
CA MET A 568 31.26 -30.85 -24.37
C MET A 568 31.00 -29.47 -24.99
N THR A 569 30.97 -29.43 -26.32
CA THR A 569 30.98 -28.20 -27.14
C THR A 569 29.61 -27.51 -27.22
N PRO A 570 29.52 -26.17 -27.17
CA PRO A 570 28.22 -25.47 -27.09
C PRO A 570 27.49 -25.33 -28.43
N LEU A 571 26.16 -25.44 -28.39
CA LEU A 571 25.25 -24.98 -29.45
C LEU A 571 24.80 -23.53 -29.19
N ARG A 572 24.50 -22.78 -30.26
CA ARG A 572 24.02 -21.38 -30.24
C ARG A 572 22.81 -21.20 -31.18
N PRO A 573 22.06 -20.08 -31.11
CA PRO A 573 20.64 -20.17 -30.77
C PRO A 573 19.68 -20.04 -31.95
N TRP A 574 18.47 -20.52 -31.75
CA TRP A 574 17.32 -20.26 -32.63
C TRP A 574 16.77 -18.85 -32.42
N ARG A 575 16.26 -18.25 -33.50
CA ARG A 575 15.67 -16.89 -33.53
C ARG A 575 14.15 -16.92 -33.64
N GLN A 576 13.57 -15.77 -33.29
CA GLN A 576 12.16 -15.39 -33.37
C GLN A 576 11.49 -15.72 -34.72
N ALA A 577 10.18 -15.97 -34.71
CA ALA A 577 9.36 -16.11 -35.91
C ALA A 577 8.02 -15.34 -35.81
N ARG A 578 7.86 -14.33 -36.69
CA ARG A 578 6.62 -13.65 -37.12
C ARG A 578 6.94 -12.88 -38.42
N PRO A 579 5.96 -12.51 -39.26
CA PRO A 579 4.66 -13.13 -39.56
C PRO A 579 4.55 -13.49 -41.08
N CYS A 580 3.43 -14.10 -41.51
CA CYS A 580 3.10 -14.24 -42.93
C CYS A 580 1.80 -13.49 -43.27
N THR A 581 1.80 -12.77 -44.40
CA THR A 581 0.63 -12.13 -45.05
C THR A 581 0.80 -12.21 -46.57
N LEU A 582 -0.31 -12.26 -47.33
CA LEU A 582 -0.51 -12.02 -48.78
C LEU A 582 -1.87 -12.65 -49.18
N ALA A 583 -2.65 -12.19 -50.18
CA ALA A 583 -2.51 -11.07 -51.10
C ALA A 583 -3.90 -10.51 -51.53
N LYS A 584 -3.93 -9.39 -52.28
CA LYS A 584 -5.10 -8.83 -52.98
C LYS A 584 -5.20 -9.33 -54.43
N PRO A 585 -6.32 -9.07 -55.12
CA PRO A 585 -6.24 -8.34 -56.41
C PRO A 585 -7.13 -7.08 -56.47
N ALA A 586 -7.21 -6.42 -57.64
CA ALA A 586 -7.77 -5.07 -57.87
C ALA A 586 -8.55 -4.99 -59.24
N PRO A 587 -8.78 -3.83 -59.90
CA PRO A 587 -9.80 -2.79 -59.55
C PRO A 587 -10.73 -2.34 -60.73
N ALA A 588 -11.63 -1.38 -60.43
CA ALA A 588 -12.44 -0.50 -61.34
C ALA A 588 -13.65 -1.14 -62.08
N CYS A 589 -14.83 -0.49 -62.22
CA CYS A 589 -15.05 0.77 -62.94
C CYS A 589 -16.48 1.41 -62.75
N ALA A 590 -16.64 2.65 -63.26
CA ALA A 590 -17.87 3.34 -63.71
C ALA A 590 -19.00 3.82 -62.74
N ARG A 591 -19.54 5.01 -63.07
CA ARG A 591 -20.75 5.73 -62.59
C ARG A 591 -21.71 5.86 -63.81
N PRO A 592 -23.04 6.16 -63.73
CA PRO A 592 -23.48 7.55 -63.43
C PRO A 592 -24.97 7.84 -63.00
N ARG A 593 -25.25 9.14 -62.74
CA ARG A 593 -26.55 9.90 -62.79
C ARG A 593 -27.55 9.87 -61.60
N ARG A 594 -28.46 10.87 -61.62
CA ARG A 594 -29.48 11.36 -60.63
C ARG A 594 -30.89 11.36 -61.32
N PRO A 595 -32.03 11.97 -60.85
CA PRO A 595 -32.36 12.72 -59.60
C PRO A 595 -33.76 12.48 -58.96
N GLY A 596 -34.10 13.24 -57.90
CA GLY A 596 -35.48 13.42 -57.35
C GLY A 596 -35.81 12.58 -56.10
N MET A 597 -36.73 12.92 -55.19
CA MET A 597 -37.60 14.10 -54.98
C MET A 597 -38.04 14.19 -53.49
N SER A 598 -38.57 15.34 -53.05
CA SER A 598 -39.36 15.53 -51.80
C SER A 598 -40.79 16.00 -52.21
N PRO A 599 -41.89 15.88 -51.40
CA PRO A 599 -41.98 16.13 -49.95
C PRO A 599 -42.96 15.21 -49.15
N ALA A 600 -43.37 15.65 -47.94
CA ALA A 600 -44.36 15.05 -47.01
C ALA A 600 -45.85 15.44 -47.39
N PRO A 601 -46.96 15.37 -46.58
CA PRO A 601 -47.14 15.23 -45.10
C PRO A 601 -48.43 14.48 -44.59
N ARG A 602 -48.86 14.73 -43.31
CA ARG A 602 -50.18 14.49 -42.60
C ARG A 602 -50.43 13.13 -41.93
N SER A 603 -51.28 12.95 -40.89
CA SER A 603 -51.91 13.81 -39.83
C SER A 603 -52.73 12.93 -38.83
N ARG A 604 -52.84 13.16 -37.50
CA ARG A 604 -53.79 14.01 -36.68
C ARG A 604 -53.43 13.79 -35.18
N ARG A 605 -53.40 14.75 -34.22
CA ARG A 605 -54.47 15.50 -33.46
C ARG A 605 -55.50 14.63 -32.71
N SER A 606 -55.80 14.87 -31.41
CA SER A 606 -56.45 16.06 -30.80
C SER A 606 -55.98 16.41 -29.35
N SER A 607 -55.53 17.64 -29.03
CA SER A 607 -56.23 18.77 -28.32
C SER A 607 -56.78 18.48 -26.90
N ASN A 608 -56.59 19.35 -25.87
CA ASN A 608 -57.20 20.69 -25.78
C ASN A 608 -56.43 21.79 -24.95
N THR A 609 -56.98 23.02 -24.89
CA THR A 609 -56.38 24.29 -24.35
C THR A 609 -56.87 24.65 -22.92
N LYS A 610 -56.42 25.68 -22.15
CA LYS A 610 -56.02 27.12 -22.35
C LYS A 610 -54.98 27.54 -21.26
N ALA A 611 -54.05 28.51 -21.39
CA ALA A 611 -54.14 29.99 -21.57
C ALA A 611 -54.92 30.73 -20.44
N THR A 612 -54.47 31.84 -19.83
CA THR A 612 -53.29 32.75 -20.04
C THR A 612 -52.77 33.23 -18.64
N THR A 613 -52.00 34.31 -18.33
CA THR A 613 -51.67 35.65 -18.93
C THR A 613 -50.40 36.25 -18.25
N SER A 614 -49.97 37.48 -18.60
CA SER A 614 -49.01 38.36 -17.86
C SER A 614 -49.44 39.84 -18.02
N PRO A 615 -48.95 40.85 -17.25
CA PRO A 615 -47.71 41.58 -17.67
C PRO A 615 -46.92 42.43 -16.59
N THR A 616 -45.62 42.71 -16.86
CA THR A 616 -44.84 43.94 -16.48
C THR A 616 -44.66 44.33 -14.97
N THR A 617 -43.71 45.17 -14.50
CA THR A 617 -42.70 46.10 -15.11
C THR A 617 -41.53 46.40 -14.13
N ARG A 618 -40.38 46.91 -14.65
CA ARG A 618 -39.27 47.66 -13.98
C ARG A 618 -38.49 46.93 -12.85
N ALA A 619 -37.15 46.90 -12.74
CA ALA A 619 -36.00 47.70 -13.19
C ALA A 619 -35.47 48.77 -12.19
N ALA A 620 -34.27 48.54 -11.63
CA ALA A 620 -33.37 49.53 -11.05
C ALA A 620 -31.92 48.98 -10.93
N THR A 621 -30.91 49.81 -11.16
CA THR A 621 -29.49 49.54 -10.82
C THR A 621 -28.77 50.88 -10.59
N PRO A 622 -28.11 51.05 -9.44
CA PRO A 622 -26.71 51.53 -9.40
C PRO A 622 -25.92 50.91 -8.21
N SER A 623 -24.64 51.18 -7.95
CA SER A 623 -23.42 51.28 -8.80
C SER A 623 -22.20 51.56 -7.90
N ASN A 624 -21.05 50.92 -8.18
CA ASN A 624 -19.67 51.36 -7.88
C ASN A 624 -19.13 51.53 -6.43
N ALA A 625 -17.90 51.01 -6.27
CA ALA A 625 -16.80 51.45 -5.38
C ALA A 625 -16.96 51.24 -3.85
N THR A 626 -15.89 51.05 -3.05
CA THR A 626 -14.44 51.30 -3.27
C THR A 626 -13.56 50.23 -2.59
N GLN A 627 -12.30 50.05 -3.03
CA GLN A 627 -11.29 49.23 -2.35
C GLN A 627 -10.76 49.92 -1.07
N VAL A 628 -10.56 49.17 0.03
CA VAL A 628 -9.47 49.40 1.01
C VAL A 628 -9.04 48.05 1.61
N TRP A 629 -7.74 47.87 1.86
CA TRP A 629 -7.16 46.78 2.67
C TRP A 629 -7.48 46.92 4.17
N LEU A 630 -7.64 45.80 4.90
CA LEU A 630 -6.86 45.49 6.12
C LEU A 630 -7.20 44.12 6.74
N ALA A 631 -6.37 43.67 7.68
CA ALA A 631 -6.35 42.31 8.21
C ALA A 631 -7.04 42.13 9.58
N SER A 632 -7.55 40.92 9.80
CA SER A 632 -8.08 40.42 11.09
C SER A 632 -7.62 38.97 11.30
N LYS A 633 -6.39 38.74 11.81
CA LYS A 633 -6.16 38.50 13.25
C LYS A 633 -7.30 37.74 13.94
N ALA A 634 -7.21 36.41 13.91
CA ALA A 634 -7.89 35.58 14.91
C ALA A 634 -7.36 35.94 16.31
N ARG A 635 -8.24 36.00 17.31
CA ARG A 635 -7.88 36.08 18.73
C ARG A 635 -8.28 34.78 19.40
N ALA A 636 -7.34 34.11 20.05
CA ALA A 636 -7.65 33.06 21.01
C ALA A 636 -8.42 33.69 22.20
N LEU A 637 -9.40 32.96 22.73
CA LEU A 637 -10.04 33.29 23.99
C LEU A 637 -9.66 32.20 25.02
N VAL A 638 -8.81 32.58 25.98
CA VAL A 638 -8.44 31.71 27.10
C VAL A 638 -9.38 32.03 28.27
N VAL A 639 -9.94 30.99 28.89
CA VAL A 639 -10.62 31.10 30.19
C VAL A 639 -9.85 30.24 31.19
N GLN A 640 -9.10 30.89 32.08
CA GLN A 640 -8.55 30.24 33.26
C GLN A 640 -9.58 30.28 34.40
N ALA A 641 -9.69 29.20 35.17
CA ALA A 641 -10.40 29.17 36.44
C ALA A 641 -9.39 29.25 37.60
N THR A 642 -9.23 30.43 38.19
CA THR A 642 -8.50 30.62 39.46
C THR A 642 -9.42 30.29 40.63
N GLY A 643 -8.98 29.46 41.59
CA GLY A 643 -9.77 29.07 42.77
C GLY A 643 -9.10 29.46 44.09
N GLU A 644 -9.84 30.21 44.92
CA GLU A 644 -9.57 30.62 46.31
C GLU A 644 -10.93 31.09 46.90
N THR A 645 -11.29 31.02 48.19
CA THR A 645 -10.65 30.56 49.47
C THR A 645 -11.76 30.14 50.49
N GLN A 646 -11.36 29.73 51.72
CA GLN A 646 -12.15 29.57 52.97
C GLN A 646 -12.92 28.23 53.12
N ALA A 647 -12.80 27.37 54.16
CA ALA A 647 -12.64 27.44 55.65
C ALA A 647 -13.98 27.11 56.37
N THR A 648 -14.11 26.38 57.51
CA THR A 648 -13.14 25.73 58.44
C THR A 648 -13.84 24.73 59.43
N HIS A 649 -13.08 23.75 59.98
CA HIS A 649 -13.30 23.06 61.29
C HIS A 649 -14.52 22.08 61.50
N PRO A 650 -14.63 21.29 62.61
CA PRO A 650 -13.68 20.22 63.05
C PRO A 650 -14.34 18.93 63.70
N GLY A 651 -13.52 17.92 64.06
CA GLY A 651 -13.85 16.85 65.07
C GLY A 651 -13.58 15.39 64.61
N THR A 652 -12.63 14.62 65.17
CA THR A 652 -12.68 13.78 66.41
C THR A 652 -13.82 12.74 66.45
N SER A 653 -13.65 11.42 66.63
CA SER A 653 -12.48 10.50 66.76
C SER A 653 -13.00 9.03 66.51
N GLY A 654 -12.32 7.88 66.67
CA GLY A 654 -11.02 7.45 67.23
C GLY A 654 -11.03 5.93 67.54
N ARG A 655 -9.89 5.32 67.97
CA ARG A 655 -9.68 3.87 68.32
C ARG A 655 -9.74 2.87 67.13
N GLU A 656 -9.12 1.67 67.11
CA GLU A 656 -7.97 1.07 67.85
C GLU A 656 -7.32 -0.12 67.09
N SER A 657 -6.11 -0.50 67.51
CA SER A 657 -5.25 -1.69 67.18
C SER A 657 -5.93 -3.08 67.10
N ALA A 658 -5.35 -4.16 66.52
CA ALA A 658 -4.16 -4.42 65.65
C ALA A 658 -4.34 -5.84 64.97
N THR A 659 -3.43 -6.81 64.70
CA THR A 659 -2.05 -7.21 65.13
C THR A 659 -1.35 -8.17 64.14
N ALA A 660 -0.02 -7.99 63.91
CA ALA A 660 1.05 -9.02 63.70
C ALA A 660 1.02 -10.02 62.49
N ARG A 661 2.13 -10.59 61.97
CA ARG A 661 3.61 -10.33 62.00
C ARG A 661 4.34 -11.21 60.93
N HIS A 662 5.61 -10.90 60.64
CA HIS A 662 6.63 -11.71 59.90
C HIS A 662 6.47 -11.83 58.36
N ARG A 663 7.54 -11.97 57.55
CA ARG A 663 9.00 -12.13 57.80
C ARG A 663 9.82 -11.54 56.62
N ASN A 664 11.02 -10.98 56.87
CA ASN A 664 11.88 -10.40 55.82
C ASN A 664 12.66 -11.44 55.00
N ARG A 665 12.82 -11.19 53.69
CA ARG A 665 13.99 -11.62 52.88
C ARG A 665 14.13 -10.70 51.64
N PRO A 666 15.26 -10.01 51.41
CA PRO A 666 15.43 -9.16 50.23
C PRO A 666 15.85 -9.98 49.00
N PRO A 667 15.43 -9.58 47.77
CA PRO A 667 15.98 -10.14 46.53
C PRO A 667 17.43 -9.66 46.30
N ARG A 668 18.17 -10.39 45.45
CA ARG A 668 19.52 -10.01 45.03
C ARG A 668 19.47 -8.87 44.00
N ALA A 669 20.46 -7.98 44.02
CA ALA A 669 20.67 -7.02 42.94
C ALA A 669 21.11 -7.76 41.65
N PRO A 670 20.66 -7.32 40.45
CA PRO A 670 21.17 -7.82 39.19
C PRO A 670 22.62 -7.32 38.95
N MET A 671 23.41 -8.10 38.21
CA MET A 671 24.75 -7.70 37.80
C MET A 671 24.67 -6.59 36.73
N ALA A 672 25.55 -5.59 36.84
CA ALA A 672 25.69 -4.58 35.79
C ALA A 672 26.27 -5.21 34.51
N LYS A 673 25.56 -5.07 33.38
CA LYS A 673 26.14 -5.26 32.04
C LYS A 673 27.17 -4.13 31.79
N PRO A 674 28.26 -4.38 31.04
CA PRO A 674 29.27 -3.35 30.76
C PRO A 674 28.70 -2.23 29.89
N ALA A 675 29.11 -0.99 30.16
CA ALA A 675 28.69 0.17 29.37
C ALA A 675 29.38 0.14 27.99
N HIS A 676 28.58 0.18 26.92
CA HIS A 676 29.09 0.41 25.57
C HIS A 676 29.66 1.83 25.44
N PRO A 677 30.73 2.05 24.65
CA PRO A 677 31.30 3.38 24.45
C PRO A 677 30.29 4.29 23.74
N ARG A 678 30.17 5.53 24.22
CA ARG A 678 29.30 6.55 23.60
C ARG A 678 29.72 6.81 22.15
N ALA A 679 28.79 6.63 21.20
CA ALA A 679 28.94 7.21 19.88
C ALA A 679 28.94 8.75 19.98
N VAL A 680 29.78 9.41 19.19
CA VAL A 680 29.78 10.88 19.09
C VAL A 680 28.72 11.28 18.08
N SER A 681 27.81 12.17 18.45
CA SER A 681 26.79 12.70 17.54
C SER A 681 27.43 13.59 16.46
N VAL A 682 27.18 13.23 15.20
CA VAL A 682 27.62 13.99 14.02
C VAL A 682 26.41 14.19 13.11
N ASN A 683 26.08 15.45 12.81
CA ASN A 683 25.05 15.78 11.84
C ASN A 683 25.56 15.50 10.42
N TRP A 684 24.96 14.52 9.75
CA TRP A 684 25.32 14.16 8.39
C TRP A 684 24.36 14.80 7.36
N ALA A 685 24.90 15.71 6.56
CA ALA A 685 24.33 16.03 5.24
C ALA A 685 24.58 14.85 4.29
N ALA A 686 23.56 14.46 3.52
CA ALA A 686 23.56 13.21 2.77
C ALA A 686 24.38 13.27 1.47
N THR A 687 25.70 13.04 1.55
CA THR A 687 26.58 12.97 0.38
C THR A 687 26.29 11.72 -0.47
N ALA A 688 26.00 11.91 -1.75
CA ALA A 688 25.94 10.84 -2.74
C ALA A 688 26.90 11.14 -3.90
N VAL A 689 27.76 10.20 -4.27
CA VAL A 689 28.79 10.38 -5.30
C VAL A 689 28.74 9.22 -6.29
N MET A 690 28.47 9.53 -7.56
CA MET A 690 28.63 8.58 -8.68
C MET A 690 30.09 8.60 -9.18
N PRO A 691 30.64 7.46 -9.65
CA PRO A 691 32.06 7.35 -9.98
C PRO A 691 32.44 8.09 -11.28
N THR A 692 33.27 9.13 -11.16
CA THR A 692 33.75 9.97 -12.28
C THR A 692 34.93 9.35 -13.03
N LYS A 693 34.66 8.48 -14.02
CA LYS A 693 35.67 8.08 -15.03
C LYS A 693 35.13 7.98 -16.46
N ALA A 694 35.12 9.12 -17.15
CA ALA A 694 35.20 9.18 -18.61
C ALA A 694 36.32 10.17 -18.99
N LYS A 695 37.41 9.67 -19.59
CA LYS A 695 38.42 10.55 -20.21
C LYS A 695 37.87 11.01 -21.56
N ALA A 696 37.79 12.32 -21.77
CA ALA A 696 37.56 12.85 -23.11
C ALA A 696 38.75 12.47 -24.02
N VAL A 697 38.45 11.82 -25.15
CA VAL A 697 39.39 11.66 -26.26
C VAL A 697 39.19 12.84 -27.20
N ALA A 698 40.27 13.55 -27.54
CA ALA A 698 40.18 14.73 -28.39
C ALA A 698 39.76 14.34 -29.83
N ALA A 699 38.88 15.14 -30.43
CA ALA A 699 38.55 15.00 -31.84
C ALA A 699 39.73 15.44 -32.72
N GLN A 700 39.97 14.71 -33.81
CA GLN A 700 40.78 15.17 -34.94
C GLN A 700 39.90 15.29 -36.19
N PRO A 701 40.21 16.21 -37.11
CA PRO A 701 39.28 16.62 -38.17
C PRO A 701 39.13 15.57 -39.28
N ALA A 702 38.02 15.69 -40.02
CA ALA A 702 37.73 14.84 -41.16
C ALA A 702 38.65 15.12 -42.36
N THR A 703 38.84 14.09 -43.19
CA THR A 703 39.38 14.18 -44.56
C THR A 703 38.44 13.47 -45.52
N GLU A 704 38.12 14.12 -46.63
CA GLU A 704 37.25 13.58 -47.69
C GLU A 704 37.99 12.53 -48.54
N ALA A 705 37.26 11.56 -49.12
CA ALA A 705 37.24 11.31 -50.57
C ALA A 705 36.45 10.04 -50.99
N THR A 706 35.74 10.16 -52.12
CA THR A 706 35.46 9.13 -53.16
C THR A 706 34.79 7.78 -52.80
N GLU A 707 33.52 7.68 -53.25
CA GLU A 707 32.91 6.48 -53.86
C GLU A 707 33.63 6.09 -55.20
N PRO A 708 33.47 4.89 -55.82
CA PRO A 708 32.18 4.49 -56.43
C PRO A 708 31.83 2.98 -56.59
N ALA A 709 30.52 2.72 -56.80
CA ALA A 709 29.84 1.76 -57.70
C ALA A 709 30.37 0.31 -58.01
N GLY A 710 29.44 -0.66 -58.01
CA GLY A 710 29.57 -2.00 -58.65
C GLY A 710 28.62 -3.07 -58.04
N SER A 711 27.37 -3.22 -58.50
CA SER A 711 26.91 -4.08 -59.63
C SER A 711 26.61 -5.56 -59.27
N MET A 712 25.34 -5.95 -59.41
CA MET A 712 24.84 -7.35 -59.36
C MET A 712 25.27 -8.15 -60.61
N PRO A 713 25.31 -9.49 -60.54
CA PRO A 713 24.54 -10.28 -61.51
C PRO A 713 23.70 -11.41 -60.85
N SER A 714 23.05 -12.24 -61.69
CA SER A 714 21.96 -13.15 -61.30
C SER A 714 22.10 -14.56 -61.90
N ALA A 715 21.24 -15.47 -61.43
CA ALA A 715 20.76 -16.70 -62.05
C ALA A 715 21.63 -17.99 -62.05
N ALA A 716 21.07 -19.05 -61.46
CA ALA A 716 21.02 -20.40 -62.03
C ALA A 716 19.84 -21.20 -61.44
N TYR A 717 18.97 -21.74 -62.30
CA TYR A 717 18.02 -22.84 -62.01
C TYR A 717 18.66 -24.16 -62.52
N PRO A 718 18.32 -25.35 -61.99
CA PRO A 718 17.24 -26.10 -62.64
C PRO A 718 16.44 -27.13 -61.80
N ALA A 719 15.26 -27.44 -62.34
CA ALA A 719 14.58 -28.74 -62.34
C ALA A 719 14.04 -29.36 -61.02
N ALA A 720 12.98 -30.17 -61.20
CA ALA A 720 12.31 -30.96 -60.17
C ALA A 720 12.02 -32.36 -60.72
N VAL A 721 11.82 -33.34 -59.82
CA VAL A 721 11.20 -34.63 -60.12
C VAL A 721 10.20 -34.94 -59.00
N SER A 722 9.06 -35.53 -59.35
CA SER A 722 7.99 -35.90 -58.42
C SER A 722 7.82 -37.42 -58.34
N THR A 723 7.51 -37.93 -57.16
CA THR A 723 6.89 -39.26 -56.97
C THR A 723 5.84 -39.19 -55.86
N HIS A 724 4.57 -39.33 -56.21
CA HIS A 724 3.52 -39.69 -55.26
C HIS A 724 3.70 -41.14 -54.80
N VAL A 725 3.30 -41.45 -53.56
CA VAL A 725 2.40 -42.59 -53.31
C VAL A 725 1.39 -42.21 -52.20
N ASP A 726 0.15 -42.56 -52.47
CA ASP A 726 -1.02 -42.74 -51.60
C ASP A 726 -0.79 -43.69 -50.38
N SER A 727 -1.69 -43.83 -49.39
CA SER A 727 -2.82 -43.03 -48.88
C SER A 727 -3.40 -43.73 -47.62
N THR A 728 -4.58 -43.29 -47.16
CA THR A 728 -5.51 -43.94 -46.21
C THR A 728 -5.13 -44.02 -44.73
N ALA A 729 -6.18 -43.93 -43.89
CA ALA A 729 -6.16 -44.12 -42.44
C ALA A 729 -7.11 -45.26 -42.04
N ALA A 730 -6.94 -45.83 -40.85
CA ALA A 730 -7.92 -46.69 -40.22
C ALA A 730 -7.93 -46.48 -38.69
N VAL A 731 -9.13 -46.53 -38.09
CA VAL A 731 -9.35 -46.47 -36.64
C VAL A 731 -9.84 -47.83 -36.16
N ALA A 732 -9.26 -48.35 -35.07
CA ALA A 732 -9.77 -49.53 -34.36
C ALA A 732 -9.41 -49.44 -32.86
N THR A 733 -10.13 -50.19 -32.00
CA THR A 733 -10.06 -50.01 -30.53
C THR A 733 -10.01 -51.34 -29.77
N ARG A 734 -9.42 -51.31 -28.55
CA ARG A 734 -9.44 -52.37 -27.49
C ARG A 734 -8.60 -53.62 -27.88
N THR A 735 -8.16 -54.49 -26.96
CA THR A 735 -8.64 -54.80 -25.58
C THR A 735 -7.45 -55.09 -24.61
N ALA A 736 -7.71 -55.61 -23.40
CA ALA A 736 -6.80 -55.55 -22.24
C ALA A 736 -6.22 -56.92 -21.77
N ALA A 737 -5.27 -56.87 -20.83
CA ALA A 737 -4.78 -57.97 -19.99
C ALA A 737 -4.42 -57.48 -18.57
N THR A 738 -4.25 -58.36 -17.57
CA THR A 738 -4.42 -58.03 -16.13
C THR A 738 -3.44 -58.66 -15.13
N SER A 739 -2.96 -57.87 -14.16
CA SER A 739 -2.55 -58.27 -12.79
C SER A 739 -2.12 -57.02 -11.98
N GLY A 740 -2.21 -56.92 -10.63
CA GLY A 740 -2.86 -57.78 -9.62
C GLY A 740 -2.36 -57.49 -8.19
N ALA A 741 -3.27 -57.31 -7.21
CA ALA A 741 -3.01 -57.08 -5.76
C ALA A 741 -2.31 -55.76 -5.36
N ARG A 742 -2.52 -55.14 -4.17
CA ARG A 742 -3.49 -55.35 -3.05
C ARG A 742 -3.71 -54.00 -2.32
N ARG A 743 -4.86 -53.80 -1.66
CA ARG A 743 -5.17 -52.59 -0.84
C ARG A 743 -6.03 -52.97 0.37
N PRO A 744 -5.87 -52.37 1.57
CA PRO A 744 -6.79 -52.56 2.69
C PRO A 744 -8.11 -51.78 2.53
N THR A 745 -9.19 -52.29 3.11
CA THR A 745 -10.43 -51.55 3.47
C THR A 745 -10.33 -51.15 4.96
N THR A 746 -11.18 -50.35 5.62
CA THR A 746 -12.61 -49.96 5.53
C THR A 746 -12.79 -48.77 6.53
N PRO A 747 -13.97 -48.17 6.82
CA PRO A 747 -15.24 -48.01 6.09
C PRO A 747 -15.63 -46.52 5.89
N ALA A 748 -16.87 -46.24 5.42
CA ALA A 748 -17.41 -44.88 5.27
C ALA A 748 -18.44 -44.54 6.38
N PRO A 749 -18.60 -43.25 6.78
CA PRO A 749 -19.61 -42.81 7.73
C PRO A 749 -20.97 -42.53 7.06
N THR A 750 -22.07 -42.66 7.81
CA THR A 750 -23.45 -42.44 7.33
C THR A 750 -24.17 -41.27 8.03
N SER A 751 -25.06 -40.63 7.27
CA SER A 751 -26.30 -39.96 7.71
C SER A 751 -26.23 -38.83 8.76
N SER A 752 -26.47 -37.61 8.25
CA SER A 752 -27.40 -36.59 8.76
C SER A 752 -27.32 -36.07 10.21
N ASN A 753 -27.22 -34.75 10.35
CA ASN A 753 -28.08 -34.02 11.30
C ASN A 753 -28.45 -32.63 10.76
N ARG A 754 -29.76 -32.33 10.72
CA ARG A 754 -30.35 -30.98 10.59
C ARG A 754 -31.18 -30.72 11.85
N PRO A 755 -31.05 -29.58 12.53
CA PRO A 755 -32.08 -29.08 13.43
C PRO A 755 -33.00 -28.10 12.69
N SER A 756 -34.29 -28.41 12.59
CA SER A 756 -35.32 -27.46 12.12
C SER A 756 -36.24 -27.06 13.29
N SER A 757 -36.28 -25.76 13.58
CA SER A 757 -37.32 -25.00 14.29
C SER A 757 -38.29 -25.75 15.23
N SER A 758 -38.27 -25.43 16.52
CA SER A 758 -39.38 -25.69 17.46
C SER A 758 -39.96 -24.38 18.02
N SER A 759 -41.06 -23.91 17.43
CA SER A 759 -41.80 -22.73 17.90
C SER A 759 -42.64 -23.05 19.14
N VAL A 760 -42.38 -22.38 20.27
CA VAL A 760 -43.22 -22.47 21.47
C VAL A 760 -44.43 -21.53 21.34
N ARG A 761 -45.61 -22.00 21.79
CA ARG A 761 -46.89 -21.28 21.63
C ARG A 761 -47.01 -20.10 22.60
N VAL A 762 -47.35 -18.93 22.08
CA VAL A 762 -47.98 -17.85 22.88
C VAL A 762 -49.50 -18.05 22.84
N CYS A 763 -50.09 -18.44 23.96
CA CYS A 763 -51.55 -18.45 24.11
C CYS A 763 -52.06 -17.06 24.49
N ARG A 764 -52.90 -16.45 23.64
CA ARG A 764 -53.71 -15.29 24.05
C ARG A 764 -54.70 -15.70 25.14
N ARG A 765 -54.80 -14.89 26.20
CA ARG A 765 -56.07 -14.65 26.92
C ARG A 765 -56.35 -13.14 26.93
N THR A 766 -57.60 -12.79 27.21
CA THR A 766 -58.22 -11.54 26.73
C THR A 766 -58.30 -10.44 27.77
N ARG A 767 -58.01 -9.21 27.30
CA ARG A 767 -58.58 -7.92 27.75
C ARG A 767 -58.93 -7.77 29.23
N THR A 768 -58.07 -7.06 29.95
CA THR A 768 -58.42 -5.83 30.67
C THR A 768 -57.43 -4.76 30.27
#